data_AF-A0A0W0TKV3-F1
#
_entry.id   AF-A0A0W0TKV3-F1
#
_cell.length_a   1.000
_cell.length_b   1.000
_cell.length_c   1.000
_cell.angle_alpha   90.00
_cell.angle_beta   90.00
_cell.angle_gamma   90.00
#
_symmetry.space_group_name_H-M   'P 1'
#
loop_
_entity.id
_entity.type
_entity.pdbx_description
1 polymer ?
#
loop_
_entity_poly.entity_id
_entity_poly.type
_entity_poly.pdbx_seq_one_letter_code
_entity_poly.pdbx_strand_id
1 'polypeptide(L)'
;MKISFIKSCLANYDTKKGFLRVLRDESHIGDLRTFFNQDLGGDKAVDRDLTPEELHELVAIALKKKNWNASQSADTFSEIFKQFGGIEAYQYLLDKNALTASNVAFLEKNAALYSSREIAGLAVLVDYSSQSVPPLSLSVLSDEVTRVDLGSMNNRVDCMSRLKKDGLLSKNALLLIAKGMDVEMAEQLIRLMNAQNSFNDVNLQSLSEHPEALEPIFQILTTLGKKEVFPAKFCDVTKIFSFNVVAAKNFNFYLQAIAQQCQSSKTTASPETGNKLLAHREVLENQKPDVMEKVLAVFQMREWKIADYLDYLFAINEVGLQFTVTHMAKLPLETGYLTRVLDALKVEGAHYRTIVKGITLLKEKNALTEENLCFILNSCQHANTLAAAVTQWPDLKEKKIAVAYTELLKCPSFADKVVSALLELSKVIELTEQVCTLVMSKPESAEAARDIFHLLRSRELSDKKMVDFLYQTKVINRDFYKAIAALDEANILTSTNVIKLCLKAAYIRTIASACATLHNANALVKELKPNGSCSRLNQTLFDAIIDDPLNALKLAESSGGRLTRLGISAMKDEGACDFVRIRQGARYLALMQHQGLLFGPYLMPEVNGNKKPYTLEERQALEKKSVLHIASFLGSGFLEKAVEEHVAKESVEDIFKLNAS
;
A
#
# COMPACT_ATOMS: atom_id res chain seq x y z
N MET A 1 -14.93 56.91 -3.27
CA MET A 1 -14.36 58.13 -2.66
C MET A 1 -15.47 59.16 -2.51
N LYS A 2 -15.54 59.84 -1.37
CA LYS A 2 -16.57 60.85 -1.09
C LYS A 2 -16.17 62.27 -1.49
N ILE A 3 -17.17 63.09 -1.82
CA ILE A 3 -16.98 64.52 -2.14
C ILE A 3 -16.30 65.28 -0.98
N SER A 4 -16.64 64.96 0.28
CA SER A 4 -16.03 65.57 1.47
C SER A 4 -14.51 65.37 1.54
N PHE A 5 -13.97 64.29 0.97
CA PHE A 5 -12.54 64.05 0.93
C PHE A 5 -11.81 65.06 0.04
N ILE A 6 -12.38 65.38 -1.14
CA ILE A 6 -11.84 66.42 -2.04
C ILE A 6 -11.86 67.78 -1.34
N LYS A 7 -12.98 68.11 -0.67
CA LYS A 7 -13.10 69.34 0.12
C LYS A 7 -12.01 69.44 1.18
N SER A 8 -11.75 68.36 1.92
CA SER A 8 -10.68 68.28 2.91
C SER A 8 -9.30 68.51 2.28
N CYS A 9 -9.03 67.88 1.13
CA CYS A 9 -7.78 68.05 0.39
C CYS A 9 -7.55 69.51 -0.06
N LEU A 10 -8.59 70.17 -0.61
CA LEU A 10 -8.53 71.59 -0.99
C LEU A 10 -8.33 72.52 0.22
N ALA A 11 -8.99 72.24 1.35
CA ALA A 11 -8.80 73.01 2.57
C ALA A 11 -7.37 72.85 3.14
N ASN A 12 -6.83 71.64 3.11
CA ASN A 12 -5.45 71.37 3.51
C ASN A 12 -4.43 72.06 2.60
N TYR A 13 -4.68 72.10 1.29
CA TYR A 13 -3.87 72.90 0.35
C TYR A 13 -3.91 74.40 0.70
N ASP A 14 -5.11 74.96 0.91
CA ASP A 14 -5.30 76.39 1.17
C ASP A 14 -4.63 76.85 2.46
N THR A 15 -4.62 76.00 3.49
CA THR A 15 -3.96 76.31 4.77
C THR A 15 -2.43 76.27 4.71
N LYS A 16 -1.85 75.54 3.75
CA LYS A 16 -0.40 75.31 3.69
C LYS A 16 0.28 75.93 2.47
N LYS A 17 -0.48 76.45 1.49
CA LYS A 17 0.09 77.05 0.28
C LYS A 17 0.93 78.28 0.60
N GLY A 18 2.09 78.41 -0.05
CA GLY A 18 3.00 79.53 0.17
C GLY A 18 2.41 80.88 -0.25
N PHE A 19 2.91 81.98 0.33
CA PHE A 19 2.38 83.34 0.16
C PHE A 19 2.10 83.76 -1.30
N LEU A 20 2.97 83.38 -2.25
CA LEU A 20 2.82 83.68 -3.68
C LEU A 20 1.63 82.96 -4.36
N ARG A 21 1.13 81.86 -3.76
CA ARG A 21 -0.01 81.07 -4.28
C ARG A 21 -1.37 81.57 -3.77
N VAL A 22 -1.39 82.57 -2.89
CA VAL A 22 -2.61 83.26 -2.47
C VAL A 22 -3.22 84.07 -3.62
N LEU A 23 -2.38 84.56 -4.54
CA LEU A 23 -2.79 85.39 -5.69
C LEU A 23 -3.22 84.57 -6.91
N ARG A 24 -2.67 83.35 -7.08
CA ARG A 24 -3.01 82.46 -8.21
C ARG A 24 -2.68 81.02 -7.85
N ASP A 25 -3.70 80.17 -7.85
CA ASP A 25 -3.54 78.72 -7.69
C ASP A 25 -2.75 78.14 -8.90
N GLU A 26 -2.09 77.00 -8.68
CA GLU A 26 -1.52 76.23 -9.78
C GLU A 26 -2.64 75.72 -10.68
N SER A 27 -2.40 75.62 -12.00
CA SER A 27 -3.45 75.31 -12.99
C SER A 27 -4.26 74.06 -12.63
N HIS A 28 -3.59 72.98 -12.21
CA HIS A 28 -4.25 71.73 -11.78
C HIS A 28 -5.04 71.85 -10.47
N ILE A 29 -4.66 72.72 -9.54
CA ILE A 29 -5.47 73.01 -8.34
C ILE A 29 -6.68 73.88 -8.73
N GLY A 30 -6.50 74.80 -9.68
CA GLY A 30 -7.60 75.56 -10.27
C GLY A 30 -8.63 74.65 -10.95
N ASP A 31 -8.16 73.66 -11.72
CA ASP A 31 -9.00 72.62 -12.32
C ASP A 31 -9.73 71.80 -11.25
N LEU A 32 -9.03 71.34 -10.20
CA LEU A 32 -9.63 70.60 -9.09
C LEU A 32 -10.71 71.42 -8.35
N ARG A 33 -10.47 72.72 -8.13
CA ARG A 33 -11.43 73.62 -7.49
C ARG A 33 -12.65 73.89 -8.39
N THR A 34 -12.43 73.98 -9.70
CA THR A 34 -13.51 74.13 -10.68
C THR A 34 -14.39 72.89 -10.69
N PHE A 35 -13.79 71.71 -10.77
CA PHE A 35 -14.47 70.43 -10.67
C PHE A 35 -15.27 70.30 -9.36
N PHE A 36 -14.68 70.64 -8.21
CA PHE A 36 -15.39 70.62 -6.93
C PHE A 36 -16.60 71.59 -6.89
N ASN A 37 -16.43 72.83 -7.35
CA ASN A 37 -17.46 73.85 -7.23
C ASN A 37 -18.57 73.75 -8.28
N GLN A 38 -18.22 73.41 -9.52
CA GLN A 38 -19.13 73.45 -10.66
C GLN A 38 -19.77 72.08 -10.90
N ASP A 39 -18.98 71.01 -10.86
CA ASP A 39 -19.45 69.68 -11.26
C ASP A 39 -19.98 68.88 -10.07
N LEU A 40 -19.36 69.03 -8.89
CA LEU A 40 -19.80 68.33 -7.67
C LEU A 40 -20.78 69.13 -6.80
N GLY A 41 -21.01 70.42 -7.08
CA GLY A 41 -21.93 71.29 -6.34
C GLY A 41 -21.30 72.06 -5.16
N GLY A 42 -19.98 72.00 -5.00
CA GLY A 42 -19.20 72.77 -4.04
C GLY A 42 -19.62 72.56 -2.59
N ASP A 43 -19.67 73.65 -1.82
CA ASP A 43 -20.07 73.61 -0.40
C ASP A 43 -21.54 73.20 -0.16
N LYS A 44 -22.36 73.17 -1.20
CA LYS A 44 -23.77 72.76 -1.14
C LYS A 44 -23.98 71.30 -1.56
N ALA A 45 -22.91 70.59 -1.94
CA ALA A 45 -22.95 69.21 -2.34
C ALA A 45 -23.41 68.30 -1.19
N VAL A 46 -24.29 67.34 -1.48
CA VAL A 46 -24.58 66.22 -0.57
C VAL A 46 -23.37 65.31 -0.55
N ASP A 47 -22.88 64.94 0.63
CA ASP A 47 -21.69 64.11 0.78
C ASP A 47 -21.94 62.64 0.41
N ARG A 48 -21.92 62.37 -0.90
CA ARG A 48 -22.04 61.05 -1.53
C ARG A 48 -20.71 60.57 -2.10
N ASP A 49 -20.68 59.30 -2.51
CA ASP A 49 -19.60 58.77 -3.33
C ASP A 49 -19.64 59.40 -4.74
N LEU A 50 -18.46 59.59 -5.30
CA LEU A 50 -18.26 60.04 -6.69
C LEU A 50 -18.75 58.96 -7.67
N THR A 51 -19.37 59.37 -8.77
CA THR A 51 -19.74 58.47 -9.86
C THR A 51 -18.49 58.02 -10.63
N PRO A 52 -18.55 56.93 -11.44
CA PRO A 52 -17.41 56.51 -12.26
C PRO A 52 -16.83 57.62 -13.16
N GLU A 53 -17.67 58.46 -13.74
CA GLU A 53 -17.28 59.58 -14.60
C GLU A 53 -16.59 60.68 -13.80
N GLU A 54 -17.10 60.98 -12.60
CA GLU A 54 -16.49 61.96 -11.68
C GLU A 54 -15.14 61.47 -11.13
N LEU A 55 -15.02 60.17 -10.84
CA LEU A 55 -13.74 59.56 -10.45
C LEU A 55 -12.72 59.67 -11.58
N HIS A 56 -13.14 59.41 -12.82
CA HIS A 56 -12.28 59.53 -14.00
C HIS A 56 -11.79 60.97 -14.22
N GLU A 57 -12.68 61.96 -14.13
CA GLU A 57 -12.32 63.37 -14.27
C GLU A 57 -11.35 63.81 -13.15
N LEU A 58 -11.60 63.37 -11.90
CA LEU A 58 -10.70 63.64 -10.78
C LEU A 58 -9.28 63.08 -11.03
N VAL A 59 -9.18 61.83 -11.50
CA VAL A 59 -7.89 61.22 -11.84
C VAL A 59 -7.22 61.95 -13.00
N ALA A 60 -7.97 62.32 -14.04
CA ALA A 60 -7.45 63.08 -15.18
C ALA A 60 -6.88 64.44 -14.75
N ILE A 61 -7.57 65.16 -13.86
CA ILE A 61 -7.09 66.41 -13.26
C ILE A 61 -5.80 66.18 -12.46
N ALA A 62 -5.76 65.15 -11.62
CA ALA A 62 -4.60 64.84 -10.79
C ALA A 62 -3.36 64.45 -11.61
N LEU A 63 -3.54 63.69 -12.69
CA LEU A 63 -2.44 63.28 -13.60
C LEU A 63 -1.87 64.44 -14.44
N LYS A 64 -2.55 65.59 -14.56
CA LYS A 64 -1.98 66.79 -15.22
C LYS A 64 -0.74 67.32 -14.50
N LYS A 65 -0.54 66.95 -13.22
CA LYS A 65 0.65 67.34 -12.46
C LYS A 65 1.88 66.54 -12.89
N LYS A 66 2.80 67.22 -13.58
CA LYS A 66 4.06 66.62 -14.07
C LYS A 66 5.19 66.57 -13.04
N ASN A 67 5.21 67.51 -12.08
CA ASN A 67 6.30 67.64 -11.10
C ASN A 67 5.83 67.26 -9.70
N TRP A 68 6.34 66.15 -9.16
CA TRP A 68 6.03 65.59 -7.83
C TRP A 68 7.07 65.98 -6.78
N ASN A 69 7.46 67.26 -6.74
CA ASN A 69 8.36 67.80 -5.72
C ASN A 69 7.62 68.06 -4.39
N ALA A 70 8.30 68.55 -3.35
CA ALA A 70 7.71 68.89 -2.05
C ALA A 70 6.76 70.13 -2.08
N SER A 71 6.02 70.34 -3.17
CA SER A 71 5.00 71.38 -3.27
C SER A 71 3.70 70.93 -2.59
N GLN A 72 2.94 71.87 -2.03
CA GLN A 72 1.65 71.54 -1.41
C GLN A 72 0.62 70.96 -2.38
N SER A 73 0.70 71.31 -3.66
CA SER A 73 -0.10 70.68 -4.69
C SER A 73 0.29 69.20 -4.93
N ALA A 74 1.55 68.83 -4.67
CA ALA A 74 1.99 67.43 -4.72
C ALA A 74 1.45 66.68 -3.53
N ASP A 75 1.59 67.24 -2.33
CA ASP A 75 1.02 66.64 -1.12
C ASP A 75 -0.49 66.40 -1.27
N THR A 76 -1.20 67.36 -1.86
CA THR A 76 -2.65 67.29 -2.09
C THR A 76 -3.02 66.16 -3.05
N PHE A 77 -2.39 66.07 -4.22
CA PHE A 77 -2.68 64.98 -5.15
C PHE A 77 -2.11 63.64 -4.72
N SER A 78 -1.01 63.61 -3.96
CA SER A 78 -0.51 62.39 -3.34
C SER A 78 -1.52 61.86 -2.34
N GLU A 79 -2.19 62.72 -1.57
CA GLU A 79 -3.27 62.32 -0.66
C GLU A 79 -4.49 61.77 -1.41
N ILE A 80 -4.83 62.38 -2.55
CA ILE A 80 -5.86 61.86 -3.47
C ILE A 80 -5.46 60.48 -4.02
N PHE A 81 -4.24 60.33 -4.53
CA PHE A 81 -3.78 59.05 -5.06
C PHE A 81 -3.63 57.98 -3.98
N LYS A 82 -3.37 58.32 -2.71
CA LYS A 82 -3.42 57.33 -1.61
C LYS A 82 -4.78 56.65 -1.51
N GLN A 83 -5.88 57.38 -1.66
CA GLN A 83 -7.22 56.79 -1.67
C GLN A 83 -7.47 55.90 -2.89
N PHE A 84 -6.80 56.20 -4.00
CA PHE A 84 -6.82 55.39 -5.20
C PHE A 84 -5.80 54.25 -5.21
N GLY A 85 -5.03 54.07 -4.12
CA GLY A 85 -4.02 53.01 -4.05
C GLY A 85 -2.75 53.32 -4.84
N GLY A 86 -2.39 54.59 -5.04
CA GLY A 86 -1.18 55.02 -5.73
C GLY A 86 -1.43 55.65 -7.10
N ILE A 87 -0.40 56.27 -7.66
CA ILE A 87 -0.45 56.98 -8.95
C ILE A 87 -0.12 56.05 -10.12
N GLU A 88 0.72 55.06 -9.87
CA GLU A 88 1.39 54.23 -10.87
C GLU A 88 0.37 53.49 -11.76
N ALA A 89 -0.71 52.98 -11.16
CA ALA A 89 -1.80 52.31 -11.83
C ALA A 89 -2.50 53.20 -12.88
N TYR A 90 -2.81 54.43 -12.50
CA TYR A 90 -3.55 55.37 -13.34
C TYR A 90 -2.66 56.00 -14.40
N GLN A 91 -1.39 56.25 -14.07
CA GLN A 91 -0.40 56.66 -15.06
C GLN A 91 -0.21 55.56 -16.13
N TYR A 92 -0.11 54.29 -15.72
CA TYR A 92 -0.04 53.16 -16.64
C TYR A 92 -1.26 53.13 -17.58
N LEU A 93 -2.48 53.23 -17.04
CA LEU A 93 -3.70 53.25 -17.87
C LEU A 93 -3.75 54.45 -18.81
N LEU A 94 -3.30 55.63 -18.37
CA LEU A 94 -3.21 56.82 -19.23
C LEU A 94 -2.23 56.58 -20.38
N ASP A 95 -1.04 56.07 -20.09
CA ASP A 95 0.00 55.78 -21.09
C ASP A 95 -0.44 54.72 -22.12
N LYS A 96 -1.32 53.80 -21.72
CA LYS A 96 -1.91 52.78 -22.59
C LYS A 96 -3.22 53.19 -23.28
N ASN A 97 -3.69 54.41 -23.08
CA ASN A 97 -5.02 54.88 -23.54
C ASN A 97 -6.18 53.99 -23.04
N ALA A 98 -6.02 53.43 -21.84
CA ALA A 98 -6.99 52.55 -21.17
C ALA A 98 -7.62 53.21 -19.91
N LEU A 99 -7.35 54.49 -19.68
CA LEU A 99 -7.98 55.25 -18.59
C LEU A 99 -9.44 55.54 -18.96
N THR A 100 -10.37 54.78 -18.37
CA THR A 100 -11.81 54.90 -18.58
C THR A 100 -12.54 54.99 -17.24
N ALA A 101 -13.77 55.53 -17.23
CA ALA A 101 -14.61 55.60 -16.04
C ALA A 101 -14.79 54.24 -15.34
N SER A 102 -15.04 53.18 -16.11
CA SER A 102 -15.20 51.83 -15.57
C SER A 102 -13.92 51.29 -14.94
N ASN A 103 -12.76 51.51 -15.57
CA ASN A 103 -11.48 51.04 -15.05
C ASN A 103 -11.09 51.82 -13.78
N VAL A 104 -11.29 53.13 -13.76
CA VAL A 104 -10.99 53.98 -12.60
C VAL A 104 -11.85 53.58 -11.41
N ALA A 105 -13.17 53.42 -11.62
CA ALA A 105 -14.08 52.97 -10.57
C ALA A 105 -13.75 51.56 -10.05
N PHE A 106 -13.33 50.65 -10.94
CA PHE A 106 -12.93 49.30 -10.55
C PHE A 106 -11.65 49.29 -9.70
N LEU A 107 -10.63 50.07 -10.06
CA LEU A 107 -9.41 50.18 -9.26
C LEU A 107 -9.67 50.86 -7.90
N GLU A 108 -10.46 51.94 -7.88
CA GLU A 108 -10.79 52.65 -6.64
C GLU A 108 -11.51 51.75 -5.63
N LYS A 109 -12.49 50.97 -6.10
CA LYS A 109 -13.21 50.00 -5.26
C LYS A 109 -12.27 48.96 -4.61
N ASN A 110 -11.15 48.66 -5.25
CA ASN A 110 -10.17 47.68 -4.79
C ASN A 110 -8.97 48.32 -4.04
N ALA A 111 -8.83 49.65 -4.07
CA ALA A 111 -7.69 50.38 -3.52
C ALA A 111 -7.48 50.17 -2.01
N ALA A 112 -8.56 49.92 -1.26
CA ALA A 112 -8.48 49.63 0.18
C ALA A 112 -8.04 48.19 0.50
N LEU A 113 -8.14 47.27 -0.47
CA LEU A 113 -7.86 45.84 -0.27
C LEU A 113 -6.42 45.46 -0.63
N TYR A 114 -5.75 46.27 -1.45
CA TYR A 114 -4.45 45.94 -2.03
C TYR A 114 -3.44 47.07 -1.84
N SER A 115 -2.16 46.71 -1.81
CA SER A 115 -1.06 47.67 -1.81
C SER A 115 -0.97 48.43 -3.14
N SER A 116 -0.23 49.54 -3.17
CA SER A 116 -0.09 50.33 -4.39
C SER A 116 0.55 49.57 -5.55
N ARG A 117 1.49 48.67 -5.23
CA ARG A 117 2.10 47.77 -6.21
C ARG A 117 1.09 46.81 -6.82
N GLU A 118 0.19 46.27 -6.00
CA GLU A 118 -0.85 45.33 -6.45
C GLU A 118 -1.94 46.06 -7.24
N ILE A 119 -2.30 47.30 -6.88
CA ILE A 119 -3.21 48.13 -7.68
C ILE A 119 -2.60 48.48 -9.05
N ALA A 120 -1.29 48.74 -9.11
CA ALA A 120 -0.59 48.88 -10.39
C ALA A 120 -0.64 47.59 -11.22
N GLY A 121 -0.45 46.43 -10.58
CA GLY A 121 -0.62 45.14 -11.24
C GLY A 121 -2.06 44.84 -11.70
N LEU A 122 -3.05 45.28 -10.94
CA LEU A 122 -4.46 45.18 -11.30
C LEU A 122 -4.78 46.05 -12.52
N ALA A 123 -4.20 47.24 -12.61
CA ALA A 123 -4.33 48.11 -13.77
C ALA A 123 -3.80 47.46 -15.05
N VAL A 124 -2.66 46.77 -14.98
CA VAL A 124 -2.14 45.94 -16.07
C VAL A 124 -3.16 44.88 -16.48
N LEU A 125 -3.71 44.15 -15.51
CA LEU A 125 -4.66 43.08 -15.80
C LEU A 125 -5.97 43.59 -16.40
N VAL A 126 -6.47 44.75 -15.94
CA VAL A 126 -7.65 45.44 -16.49
C VAL A 126 -7.40 45.89 -17.93
N ASP A 127 -6.24 46.49 -18.20
CA ASP A 127 -5.84 46.90 -19.55
C ASP A 127 -5.88 45.71 -20.52
N TYR A 128 -5.17 44.62 -20.19
CA TYR A 128 -5.16 43.43 -21.06
C TYR A 128 -6.50 42.68 -21.11
N SER A 129 -7.35 42.78 -20.08
CA SER A 129 -8.71 42.21 -20.11
C SER A 129 -9.58 42.84 -21.19
N SER A 130 -9.43 44.15 -21.42
CA SER A 130 -10.13 44.86 -22.51
C SER A 130 -9.58 44.51 -23.90
N GLN A 131 -8.33 44.03 -23.96
CA GLN A 131 -7.62 43.71 -25.20
C GLN A 131 -7.71 42.22 -25.58
N SER A 132 -8.21 41.35 -24.69
CA SER A 132 -8.39 39.94 -25.00
C SER A 132 -9.54 39.72 -25.99
N VAL A 133 -9.53 38.59 -26.71
CA VAL A 133 -10.59 38.24 -27.66
C VAL A 133 -11.27 36.92 -27.26
N PRO A 134 -12.56 36.93 -26.86
CA PRO A 134 -13.36 38.12 -26.53
C PRO A 134 -12.84 38.86 -25.27
N PRO A 135 -13.23 40.14 -25.05
CA PRO A 135 -12.84 40.87 -23.86
C PRO A 135 -13.32 40.20 -22.58
N LEU A 136 -12.46 40.15 -21.56
CA LEU A 136 -12.81 39.64 -20.23
C LEU A 136 -13.56 40.73 -19.45
N SER A 137 -14.76 40.44 -18.96
CA SER A 137 -15.55 41.42 -18.22
C SER A 137 -14.94 41.68 -16.83
N LEU A 138 -15.07 42.92 -16.35
CA LEU A 138 -14.61 43.31 -15.02
C LEU A 138 -15.31 42.55 -13.89
N SER A 139 -16.53 42.06 -14.10
CA SER A 139 -17.25 41.22 -13.14
C SER A 139 -16.54 39.88 -12.93
N VAL A 140 -16.19 39.18 -14.01
CA VAL A 140 -15.45 37.91 -13.94
C VAL A 140 -14.05 38.14 -13.39
N LEU A 141 -13.42 39.25 -13.79
CA LEU A 141 -12.12 39.62 -13.26
C LEU A 141 -12.16 39.82 -11.74
N SER A 142 -13.21 40.47 -11.21
CA SER A 142 -13.39 40.66 -9.77
C SER A 142 -13.37 39.34 -8.98
N ASP A 143 -13.94 38.28 -9.53
CA ASP A 143 -14.00 36.98 -8.88
C ASP A 143 -12.63 36.26 -8.90
N GLU A 144 -11.87 36.47 -9.97
CA GLU A 144 -10.59 35.77 -10.20
C GLU A 144 -9.37 36.48 -9.61
N VAL A 145 -9.44 37.80 -9.37
CA VAL A 145 -8.30 38.61 -8.89
C VAL A 145 -7.73 38.11 -7.56
N THR A 146 -8.56 37.53 -6.70
CA THR A 146 -8.11 36.94 -5.43
C THR A 146 -7.13 35.76 -5.58
N ARG A 147 -7.06 35.16 -6.79
CA ARG A 147 -6.20 34.02 -7.13
C ARG A 147 -4.98 34.43 -7.95
N VAL A 148 -4.78 35.72 -8.19
CA VAL A 148 -3.71 36.26 -9.02
C VAL A 148 -2.67 36.95 -8.15
N ASP A 149 -1.39 36.70 -8.41
CA ASP A 149 -0.31 37.50 -7.83
C ASP A 149 -0.19 38.84 -8.56
N LEU A 150 -1.00 39.81 -8.11
CA LEU A 150 -1.01 41.16 -8.65
C LEU A 150 0.37 41.84 -8.56
N GLY A 151 1.18 41.52 -7.54
CA GLY A 151 2.48 42.14 -7.33
C GLY A 151 3.51 41.86 -8.41
N SER A 152 3.35 40.78 -9.18
CA SER A 152 4.23 40.39 -10.28
C SER A 152 3.69 40.71 -11.68
N MET A 153 2.46 41.24 -11.80
CA MET A 153 1.81 41.46 -13.10
C MET A 153 2.60 42.37 -14.05
N ASN A 154 3.30 43.38 -13.53
CA ASN A 154 4.17 44.26 -14.33
C ASN A 154 5.26 43.46 -15.08
N ASN A 155 5.78 42.38 -14.49
CA ASN A 155 6.79 41.55 -15.13
C ASN A 155 6.22 40.63 -16.22
N ARG A 156 4.88 40.53 -16.31
CA ARG A 156 4.16 39.67 -17.27
C ARG A 156 3.71 40.43 -18.52
N VAL A 157 3.88 41.75 -18.55
CA VAL A 157 3.44 42.65 -19.64
C VAL A 157 4.04 42.24 -20.99
N ASP A 158 5.34 41.94 -21.02
CA ASP A 158 6.02 41.56 -22.27
C ASP A 158 5.47 40.26 -22.86
N CYS A 159 5.18 39.26 -22.01
CA CYS A 159 4.55 38.01 -22.41
C CYS A 159 3.15 38.26 -23.00
N MET A 160 2.31 39.03 -22.31
CA MET A 160 0.95 39.33 -22.79
C MET A 160 0.97 40.14 -24.10
N SER A 161 1.90 41.08 -24.23
CA SER A 161 2.13 41.83 -25.48
C SER A 161 2.50 40.91 -26.64
N ARG A 162 3.38 39.93 -26.42
CA ARG A 162 3.75 38.94 -27.43
C ARG A 162 2.55 38.07 -27.83
N LEU A 163 1.81 37.52 -26.85
CA LEU A 163 0.62 36.72 -27.13
C LEU A 163 -0.45 37.52 -27.89
N LYS A 164 -0.64 38.79 -27.55
CA LYS A 164 -1.54 39.69 -28.28
C LYS A 164 -1.10 39.88 -29.73
N LYS A 165 0.19 40.16 -29.95
CA LYS A 165 0.76 40.35 -31.29
C LYS A 165 0.53 39.13 -32.19
N ASP A 166 0.55 37.94 -31.60
CA ASP A 166 0.34 36.68 -32.31
C ASP A 166 -1.13 36.26 -32.42
N GLY A 167 -2.06 37.07 -31.90
CA GLY A 167 -3.49 36.79 -31.91
C GLY A 167 -3.92 35.66 -30.95
N LEU A 168 -3.11 35.36 -29.93
CA LEU A 168 -3.31 34.26 -28.97
C LEU A 168 -3.76 34.72 -27.58
N LEU A 169 -3.98 36.03 -27.39
CA LEU A 169 -4.45 36.57 -26.12
C LEU A 169 -5.99 36.46 -26.02
N SER A 170 -6.47 35.29 -25.62
CA SER A 170 -7.85 35.10 -25.20
C SER A 170 -8.05 35.40 -23.71
N LYS A 171 -9.31 35.44 -23.25
CA LYS A 171 -9.63 35.65 -21.83
C LYS A 171 -8.96 34.61 -20.92
N ASN A 172 -8.94 33.34 -21.34
CA ASN A 172 -8.40 32.25 -20.54
C ASN A 172 -6.87 32.15 -20.69
N ALA A 173 -6.31 32.58 -21.82
CA ALA A 173 -4.86 32.77 -21.95
C ALA A 173 -4.37 33.86 -20.99
N LEU A 174 -5.10 34.98 -20.88
CA LEU A 174 -4.80 36.04 -19.92
C LEU A 174 -4.85 35.52 -18.48
N LEU A 175 -5.92 34.82 -18.09
CA LEU A 175 -6.03 34.23 -16.75
C LEU A 175 -4.95 33.20 -16.46
N LEU A 176 -4.57 32.38 -17.45
CA LEU A 176 -3.48 31.42 -17.31
C LEU A 176 -2.15 32.12 -17.05
N ILE A 177 -1.83 33.15 -17.83
CA ILE A 177 -0.62 33.97 -17.63
C ILE A 177 -0.67 34.71 -16.29
N ALA A 178 -1.83 35.18 -15.86
CA ALA A 178 -1.97 35.93 -14.61
C ALA A 178 -1.85 35.02 -13.37
N LYS A 179 -2.36 33.78 -13.44
CA LYS A 179 -2.32 32.81 -12.33
C LYS A 179 -1.04 31.96 -12.31
N GLY A 180 -0.41 31.77 -13.47
CA GLY A 180 0.72 30.85 -13.63
C GLY A 180 1.95 31.28 -12.82
N MET A 181 2.67 30.32 -12.26
CA MET A 181 3.96 30.56 -11.61
C MET A 181 5.09 30.71 -12.63
N ASP A 182 5.03 29.94 -13.73
CA ASP A 182 5.99 29.98 -14.85
C ASP A 182 5.32 30.58 -16.09
N VAL A 183 5.52 31.89 -16.26
CA VAL A 183 4.90 32.69 -17.32
C VAL A 183 5.50 32.35 -18.69
N GLU A 184 6.80 32.06 -18.75
CA GLU A 184 7.46 31.72 -20.01
C GLU A 184 6.99 30.37 -20.52
N MET A 185 6.87 29.38 -19.63
CA MET A 185 6.35 28.07 -19.98
C MET A 185 4.89 28.13 -20.42
N ALA A 186 4.05 28.90 -19.73
CA ALA A 186 2.66 29.10 -20.13
C ALA A 186 2.57 29.76 -21.52
N GLU A 187 3.41 30.76 -21.82
CA GLU A 187 3.49 31.36 -23.16
C GLU A 187 3.87 30.33 -24.23
N GLN A 188 4.93 29.56 -23.97
CA GLN A 188 5.40 28.52 -24.90
C GLN A 188 4.34 27.44 -25.12
N LEU A 189 3.63 27.03 -24.07
CA LEU A 189 2.54 26.08 -24.16
C LEU A 189 1.39 26.62 -25.02
N ILE A 190 0.98 27.88 -24.84
CA ILE A 190 -0.06 28.51 -25.65
C ILE A 190 0.33 28.51 -27.15
N ARG A 191 1.58 28.88 -27.45
CA ARG A 191 2.11 28.87 -28.82
C ARG A 191 2.13 27.46 -29.40
N LEU A 192 2.53 26.47 -28.61
CA LEU A 192 2.57 25.07 -29.00
C LEU A 192 1.16 24.53 -29.27
N MET A 193 0.19 24.85 -28.42
CA MET A 193 -1.23 24.53 -28.64
C MET A 193 -1.74 25.11 -29.96
N ASN A 194 -1.37 26.36 -30.27
CA ASN A 194 -1.75 26.98 -31.54
C ASN A 194 -1.12 26.27 -32.74
N ALA A 195 0.19 25.98 -32.68
CA ALA A 195 0.89 25.23 -33.73
C ALA A 195 0.32 23.82 -33.97
N GLN A 196 -0.31 23.23 -32.94
CA GLN A 196 -0.94 21.91 -33.00
C GLN A 196 -2.46 21.95 -33.24
N ASN A 197 -3.04 23.12 -33.54
CA ASN A 197 -4.49 23.33 -33.71
C ASN A 197 -5.34 22.90 -32.50
N SER A 198 -4.79 22.96 -31.30
CA SER A 198 -5.49 22.66 -30.04
C SER A 198 -5.73 23.91 -29.18
N PHE A 199 -5.37 25.09 -29.67
CA PHE A 199 -5.65 26.37 -29.01
C PHE A 199 -7.14 26.68 -29.06
N ASN A 200 -7.79 26.64 -27.90
CA ASN A 200 -9.15 27.12 -27.69
C ASN A 200 -9.37 27.47 -26.21
N ASP A 201 -10.41 28.26 -25.94
CA ASP A 201 -10.69 28.76 -24.58
C ASP A 201 -11.02 27.65 -23.57
N VAL A 202 -11.63 26.55 -24.00
CA VAL A 202 -11.99 25.43 -23.11
C VAL A 202 -10.74 24.75 -22.57
N ASN A 203 -9.78 24.44 -23.44
CA ASN A 203 -8.50 23.82 -23.07
C ASN A 203 -7.68 24.73 -22.14
N LEU A 204 -7.65 26.04 -22.43
CA LEU A 204 -6.97 27.03 -21.61
C LEU A 204 -7.61 27.17 -20.22
N GLN A 205 -8.93 27.06 -20.13
CA GLN A 205 -9.64 27.06 -18.86
C GLN A 205 -9.20 25.87 -18.00
N SER A 206 -9.21 24.66 -18.55
CA SER A 206 -8.79 23.45 -17.82
C SER A 206 -7.34 23.55 -17.32
N LEU A 207 -6.43 24.13 -18.13
CA LEU A 207 -5.05 24.40 -17.71
C LEU A 207 -4.96 25.40 -16.56
N SER A 208 -5.82 26.43 -16.57
CA SER A 208 -5.83 27.45 -15.52
C SER A 208 -6.36 26.93 -14.18
N GLU A 209 -7.12 25.83 -14.20
CA GLU A 209 -7.59 25.12 -13.01
C GLU A 209 -6.50 24.23 -12.39
N HIS A 210 -5.51 23.79 -13.18
CA HIS A 210 -4.41 22.92 -12.77
C HIS A 210 -3.03 23.47 -13.19
N PRO A 211 -2.60 24.63 -12.68
CA PRO A 211 -1.34 25.27 -13.09
C PRO A 211 -0.09 24.40 -12.84
N GLU A 212 -0.14 23.51 -11.84
CA GLU A 212 0.92 22.55 -11.54
C GLU A 212 1.15 21.50 -12.64
N ALA A 213 0.18 21.30 -13.55
CA ALA A 213 0.28 20.36 -14.66
C ALA A 213 0.91 20.98 -15.93
N LEU A 214 1.22 22.28 -15.94
CA LEU A 214 1.72 23.00 -17.12
C LEU A 214 2.99 22.38 -17.70
N GLU A 215 3.99 22.11 -16.86
CA GLU A 215 5.26 21.53 -17.31
C GLU A 215 5.07 20.11 -17.89
N PRO A 216 4.44 19.15 -17.18
CA PRO A 216 4.14 17.85 -17.75
C PRO A 216 3.35 17.92 -19.08
N ILE A 217 2.34 18.80 -19.17
CA ILE A 217 1.54 18.94 -20.39
C ILE A 217 2.37 19.52 -21.54
N PHE A 218 3.25 20.50 -21.27
CA PHE A 218 4.18 21.01 -22.26
C PHE A 218 5.11 19.91 -22.79
N GLN A 219 5.64 19.06 -21.91
CA GLN A 219 6.48 17.91 -22.30
C GLN A 219 5.71 16.89 -23.12
N ILE A 220 4.43 16.63 -22.78
CA ILE A 220 3.54 15.76 -23.55
C ILE A 220 3.36 16.30 -24.97
N LEU A 221 2.94 17.56 -25.12
CA LEU A 221 2.69 18.15 -26.44
C LEU A 221 3.98 18.21 -27.28
N THR A 222 5.11 18.50 -26.66
CA THR A 222 6.42 18.49 -27.32
C THR A 222 6.75 17.09 -27.84
N THR A 223 6.49 16.06 -27.05
CA THR A 223 6.72 14.66 -27.43
C THR A 223 5.78 14.23 -28.56
N LEU A 224 4.49 14.56 -28.47
CA LEU A 224 3.50 14.31 -29.53
C LEU A 224 3.79 15.07 -30.83
N GLY A 225 4.52 16.18 -30.76
CA GLY A 225 4.97 16.95 -31.91
C GLY A 225 5.93 16.20 -32.84
N LYS A 226 6.53 15.09 -32.39
CA LYS A 226 7.42 14.23 -33.19
C LYS A 226 6.61 13.38 -34.20
N LYS A 227 6.23 14.00 -35.32
CA LYS A 227 5.35 13.40 -36.35
C LYS A 227 5.84 12.08 -36.95
N GLU A 228 7.15 11.84 -36.94
CA GLU A 228 7.76 10.59 -37.39
C GLU A 228 7.44 9.41 -36.46
N VAL A 229 7.12 9.70 -35.20
CA VAL A 229 6.83 8.72 -34.14
C VAL A 229 5.34 8.67 -33.86
N PHE A 230 4.73 9.84 -33.62
CA PHE A 230 3.31 9.96 -33.26
C PHE A 230 2.52 10.55 -34.43
N PRO A 231 1.59 9.78 -35.04
CA PRO A 231 0.72 10.34 -36.07
C PRO A 231 -0.22 11.38 -35.45
N ALA A 232 -0.72 12.32 -36.26
CA ALA A 232 -1.63 13.39 -35.80
C ALA A 232 -2.91 12.86 -35.14
N LYS A 233 -3.32 11.62 -35.46
CA LYS A 233 -4.49 10.94 -34.88
C LYS A 233 -4.15 10.05 -33.68
N PHE A 234 -2.94 10.14 -33.12
CA PHE A 234 -2.49 9.25 -32.06
C PHE A 234 -3.42 9.27 -30.85
N CYS A 235 -3.85 10.45 -30.42
CA CYS A 235 -4.82 10.61 -29.33
C CYS A 235 -5.55 11.95 -29.45
N ASP A 236 -6.69 12.08 -28.77
CA ASP A 236 -7.41 13.35 -28.64
C ASP A 236 -6.70 14.26 -27.63
N VAL A 237 -5.89 15.19 -28.15
CA VAL A 237 -5.07 16.12 -27.36
C VAL A 237 -5.92 16.99 -26.43
N THR A 238 -7.19 17.25 -26.76
CA THR A 238 -8.05 18.08 -25.91
C THR A 238 -8.27 17.48 -24.52
N LYS A 239 -8.27 16.15 -24.41
CA LYS A 239 -8.45 15.45 -23.13
C LYS A 239 -7.27 15.62 -22.19
N ILE A 240 -6.07 15.86 -22.73
CA ILE A 240 -4.82 15.98 -21.95
C ILE A 240 -4.83 17.24 -21.08
N PHE A 241 -5.46 18.32 -21.54
CA PHE A 241 -5.50 19.60 -20.80
C PHE A 241 -6.29 19.55 -19.50
N SER A 242 -7.09 18.50 -19.31
CA SER A 242 -7.85 18.27 -18.09
C SER A 242 -7.12 17.39 -17.07
N PHE A 243 -5.89 16.94 -17.37
CA PHE A 243 -5.11 16.10 -16.46
C PHE A 243 -4.61 16.89 -15.25
N ASN A 244 -4.67 16.25 -14.08
CA ASN A 244 -3.88 16.69 -12.95
C ASN A 244 -2.38 16.41 -13.18
N VAL A 245 -1.53 16.95 -12.30
CA VAL A 245 -0.07 16.79 -12.39
C VAL A 245 0.39 15.31 -12.42
N VAL A 246 -0.29 14.42 -11.69
CA VAL A 246 0.10 13.00 -11.59
C VAL A 246 -0.19 12.26 -12.89
N ALA A 247 -1.41 12.39 -13.42
CA ALA A 247 -1.79 11.81 -14.70
C ALA A 247 -0.93 12.34 -15.84
N ALA A 248 -0.65 13.65 -15.86
CA ALA A 248 0.20 14.24 -16.89
C ALA A 248 1.64 13.69 -16.81
N LYS A 249 2.21 13.53 -15.61
CA LYS A 249 3.53 12.89 -15.44
C LYS A 249 3.53 11.43 -15.92
N ASN A 250 2.56 10.63 -15.48
CA ASN A 250 2.47 9.22 -15.86
C ASN A 250 2.27 9.07 -17.37
N PHE A 251 1.34 9.83 -17.97
CA PHE A 251 1.12 9.82 -19.41
C PHE A 251 2.38 10.20 -20.19
N ASN A 252 3.13 11.22 -19.73
CA ASN A 252 4.41 11.59 -20.32
C ASN A 252 5.44 10.45 -20.25
N PHE A 253 5.55 9.72 -19.14
CA PHE A 253 6.44 8.55 -19.06
C PHE A 253 6.07 7.47 -20.06
N TYR A 254 4.78 7.14 -20.21
CA TYR A 254 4.32 6.21 -21.25
C TYR A 254 4.69 6.72 -22.64
N LEU A 255 4.43 7.99 -22.94
CA LEU A 255 4.77 8.58 -24.24
C LEU A 255 6.26 8.52 -24.53
N GLN A 256 7.11 8.92 -23.59
CA GLN A 256 8.56 8.87 -23.76
C GLN A 256 9.05 7.45 -24.02
N ALA A 257 8.50 6.48 -23.28
CA ALA A 257 8.88 5.10 -23.43
C ALA A 257 8.43 4.49 -24.76
N ILE A 258 7.19 4.78 -25.20
CA ILE A 258 6.69 4.41 -26.52
C ILE A 258 7.53 5.08 -27.61
N ALA A 259 7.85 6.37 -27.46
CA ALA A 259 8.62 7.12 -28.45
C ALA A 259 9.98 6.48 -28.71
N GLN A 260 10.68 6.10 -27.64
CA GLN A 260 11.98 5.45 -27.73
C GLN A 260 11.89 4.06 -28.40
N GLN A 261 10.85 3.27 -28.10
CA GLN A 261 10.63 1.97 -28.74
C GLN A 261 10.34 2.11 -30.24
N CYS A 262 9.51 3.07 -30.62
CA CYS A 262 9.22 3.41 -32.02
C CYS A 262 10.46 3.89 -32.76
N GLN A 263 11.27 4.76 -32.16
CA GLN A 263 12.54 5.22 -32.74
C GLN A 263 13.54 4.07 -32.95
N SER A 264 13.71 3.20 -31.95
CA SER A 264 14.64 2.07 -32.02
C SER A 264 14.23 1.04 -33.08
N SER A 265 12.92 0.82 -33.23
CA SER A 265 12.36 -0.12 -34.22
C SER A 265 12.08 0.52 -35.59
N LYS A 266 12.28 1.84 -35.74
CA LYS A 266 11.90 2.63 -36.93
C LYS A 266 10.42 2.44 -37.31
N THR A 267 9.54 2.45 -36.32
CA THR A 267 8.08 2.31 -36.49
C THR A 267 7.33 3.53 -35.95
N THR A 268 6.05 3.64 -36.34
CA THR A 268 5.12 4.68 -35.84
C THR A 268 4.22 4.10 -34.75
N ALA A 269 3.89 4.89 -33.73
CA ALA A 269 2.99 4.48 -32.67
C ALA A 269 1.54 4.33 -33.17
N SER A 270 0.83 3.29 -32.71
CA SER A 270 -0.56 3.05 -33.09
C SER A 270 -1.51 4.06 -32.42
N PRO A 271 -2.49 4.64 -33.13
CA PRO A 271 -3.56 5.44 -32.53
C PRO A 271 -4.36 4.72 -31.45
N GLU A 272 -4.48 3.39 -31.54
CA GLU A 272 -5.18 2.60 -30.52
C GLU A 272 -4.46 2.67 -29.17
N THR A 273 -3.13 2.72 -29.18
CA THR A 273 -2.30 2.87 -27.97
C THR A 273 -2.62 4.19 -27.27
N GLY A 274 -2.64 5.30 -28.01
CA GLY A 274 -2.94 6.62 -27.44
C GLY A 274 -4.38 6.73 -26.92
N ASN A 275 -5.35 6.21 -27.66
CA ASN A 275 -6.74 6.16 -27.20
C ASN A 275 -6.91 5.31 -25.94
N LYS A 276 -6.16 4.21 -25.81
CA LYS A 276 -6.17 3.36 -24.63
C LYS A 276 -5.56 4.05 -23.41
N LEU A 277 -4.43 4.75 -23.57
CA LEU A 277 -3.85 5.56 -22.50
C LEU A 277 -4.87 6.61 -21.99
N LEU A 278 -5.57 7.30 -22.90
CA LEU A 278 -6.60 8.28 -22.53
C LEU A 278 -7.84 7.64 -21.88
N ALA A 279 -8.24 6.45 -22.31
CA ALA A 279 -9.39 5.73 -21.73
C ALA A 279 -9.15 5.32 -20.27
N HIS A 280 -7.89 5.13 -19.87
CA HIS A 280 -7.48 4.79 -18.51
C HIS A 280 -6.97 5.99 -17.70
N ARG A 281 -7.50 7.19 -17.97
CA ARG A 281 -7.15 8.43 -17.24
C ARG A 281 -7.17 8.25 -15.72
N GLU A 282 -8.23 7.68 -15.15
CA GLU A 282 -8.36 7.51 -13.70
C GLU A 282 -7.25 6.62 -13.12
N VAL A 283 -6.77 5.63 -13.88
CA VAL A 283 -5.63 4.80 -13.46
C VAL A 283 -4.35 5.62 -13.44
N LEU A 284 -4.11 6.44 -14.48
CA LEU A 284 -2.95 7.33 -14.54
C LEU A 284 -2.94 8.36 -13.41
N GLU A 285 -4.09 8.86 -12.97
CA GLU A 285 -4.21 9.80 -11.85
C GLU A 285 -3.84 9.17 -10.51
N ASN A 286 -4.05 7.86 -10.36
CA ASN A 286 -3.81 7.12 -9.12
C ASN A 286 -2.47 6.39 -9.09
N GLN A 287 -1.75 6.33 -10.22
CA GLN A 287 -0.46 5.68 -10.30
C GLN A 287 0.66 6.50 -9.66
N LYS A 288 1.61 5.86 -8.96
CA LYS A 288 2.82 6.48 -8.41
C LYS A 288 3.85 6.70 -9.53
N PRO A 289 4.22 7.95 -9.85
CA PRO A 289 5.14 8.27 -10.94
C PRO A 289 6.48 7.53 -10.86
N ASP A 290 7.13 7.53 -9.69
CA ASP A 290 8.43 6.87 -9.49
C ASP A 290 8.40 5.35 -9.71
N VAL A 291 7.25 4.72 -9.50
CA VAL A 291 7.08 3.28 -9.71
C VAL A 291 6.90 2.99 -11.20
N MET A 292 6.06 3.77 -11.88
CA MET A 292 5.82 3.61 -13.33
C MET A 292 7.06 3.92 -14.15
N GLU A 293 7.82 4.96 -13.81
CA GLU A 293 9.09 5.27 -14.48
C GLU A 293 10.04 4.05 -14.43
N LYS A 294 10.18 3.41 -13.27
CA LYS A 294 11.01 2.21 -13.11
C LYS A 294 10.48 1.01 -13.89
N VAL A 295 9.17 0.79 -13.88
CA VAL A 295 8.55 -0.29 -14.65
C VAL A 295 8.81 -0.08 -16.15
N LEU A 296 8.54 1.11 -16.67
CA LEU A 296 8.72 1.43 -18.09
C LEU A 296 10.19 1.37 -18.51
N ALA A 297 11.13 1.78 -17.65
CA ALA A 297 12.57 1.62 -17.89
C ALA A 297 12.96 0.14 -18.04
N VAL A 298 12.37 -0.76 -17.26
CA VAL A 298 12.61 -2.20 -17.41
C VAL A 298 12.05 -2.73 -18.74
N PHE A 299 10.86 -2.28 -19.14
CA PHE A 299 10.28 -2.63 -20.45
C PHE A 299 11.16 -2.16 -21.60
N GLN A 300 11.75 -0.96 -21.50
CA GLN A 300 12.71 -0.46 -22.48
C GLN A 300 13.97 -1.33 -22.52
N MET A 301 14.58 -1.62 -21.36
CA MET A 301 15.80 -2.43 -21.26
C MET A 301 15.62 -3.84 -21.83
N ARG A 302 14.42 -4.42 -21.69
CA ARG A 302 14.09 -5.77 -22.17
C ARG A 302 13.41 -5.79 -23.54
N GLU A 303 13.28 -4.63 -24.18
CA GLU A 303 12.61 -4.47 -25.48
C GLU A 303 11.18 -5.04 -25.51
N TRP A 304 10.51 -5.06 -24.35
CA TRP A 304 9.12 -5.48 -24.23
C TRP A 304 8.21 -4.36 -24.72
N LYS A 305 7.50 -4.59 -25.84
CA LYS A 305 6.66 -3.57 -26.48
C LYS A 305 5.53 -3.12 -25.56
N ILE A 306 5.58 -1.88 -25.09
CA ILE A 306 4.65 -1.37 -24.07
C ILE A 306 3.19 -1.45 -24.54
N ALA A 307 2.94 -1.20 -25.84
CA ALA A 307 1.62 -1.28 -26.43
C ALA A 307 0.94 -2.64 -26.21
N ASP A 308 1.70 -3.73 -26.25
CA ASP A 308 1.19 -5.10 -26.12
C ASP A 308 0.79 -5.43 -24.67
N TYR A 309 1.30 -4.66 -23.69
CA TYR A 309 1.12 -4.94 -22.27
C TYR A 309 0.30 -3.88 -21.50
N LEU A 310 -0.26 -2.88 -22.18
CA LEU A 310 -1.01 -1.79 -21.53
C LEU A 310 -2.13 -2.29 -20.62
N ASP A 311 -2.86 -3.36 -21.00
CA ASP A 311 -3.92 -3.92 -20.14
C ASP A 311 -3.40 -4.42 -18.81
N TYR A 312 -2.19 -4.97 -18.78
CA TYR A 312 -1.56 -5.44 -17.55
C TYR A 312 -1.02 -4.29 -16.72
N LEU A 313 -0.40 -3.30 -17.38
CA LEU A 313 0.14 -2.10 -16.72
C LEU A 313 -0.95 -1.29 -16.02
N PHE A 314 -2.20 -1.35 -16.52
CA PHE A 314 -3.34 -0.69 -15.90
C PHE A 314 -4.13 -1.55 -14.91
N ALA A 315 -4.13 -2.88 -15.07
CA ALA A 315 -4.94 -3.76 -14.22
C ALA A 315 -4.22 -4.28 -12.97
N ILE A 316 -2.88 -4.39 -12.99
CA ILE A 316 -2.11 -4.99 -11.91
C ILE A 316 -1.71 -3.91 -10.89
N ASN A 317 -1.83 -4.23 -9.59
CA ASN A 317 -1.32 -3.37 -8.52
C ASN A 317 0.17 -3.05 -8.72
N GLU A 318 0.52 -1.78 -8.57
CA GLU A 318 1.86 -1.25 -8.86
C GLU A 318 3.00 -1.97 -8.15
N VAL A 319 2.81 -2.36 -6.87
CA VAL A 319 3.82 -3.06 -6.08
C VAL A 319 4.06 -4.45 -6.65
N GLY A 320 2.98 -5.16 -6.96
CA GLY A 320 3.04 -6.49 -7.57
C GLY A 320 3.65 -6.44 -8.98
N LEU A 321 3.24 -5.46 -9.78
CA LEU A 321 3.74 -5.22 -11.13
C LEU A 321 5.23 -4.92 -11.12
N GLN A 322 5.68 -3.92 -10.35
CA GLN A 322 7.08 -3.53 -10.25
C GLN A 322 7.94 -4.69 -9.77
N PHE A 323 7.52 -5.39 -8.71
CA PHE A 323 8.26 -6.52 -8.18
C PHE A 323 8.41 -7.61 -9.25
N THR A 324 7.33 -7.96 -9.93
CA THR A 324 7.33 -9.00 -10.95
C THR A 324 8.21 -8.62 -12.12
N VAL A 325 7.96 -7.47 -12.75
CA VAL A 325 8.67 -6.98 -13.93
C VAL A 325 10.18 -6.91 -13.66
N THR A 326 10.57 -6.38 -12.50
CA THR A 326 11.99 -6.27 -12.12
C THR A 326 12.66 -7.64 -11.95
N HIS A 327 11.97 -8.63 -11.38
CA HIS A 327 12.54 -9.97 -11.19
C HIS A 327 12.52 -10.79 -12.47
N MET A 328 11.43 -10.74 -13.24
CA MET A 328 11.31 -11.38 -14.54
C MET A 328 12.35 -10.83 -15.50
N ALA A 329 12.63 -9.52 -15.45
CA ALA A 329 13.70 -8.91 -16.22
C ALA A 329 15.10 -9.27 -15.75
N LYS A 330 15.31 -10.09 -14.71
CA LYS A 330 16.63 -10.68 -14.43
C LYS A 330 16.76 -12.07 -15.06
N LEU A 331 15.64 -12.68 -15.42
CA LEU A 331 15.58 -14.00 -16.03
C LEU A 331 15.56 -13.82 -17.56
N PRO A 332 16.40 -14.53 -18.31
CA PRO A 332 16.23 -14.63 -19.76
C PRO A 332 15.00 -15.50 -20.03
N LEU A 333 13.85 -14.84 -20.13
CA LEU A 333 12.54 -15.42 -20.41
C LEU A 333 12.19 -15.20 -21.87
N GLU A 334 11.54 -16.20 -22.47
CA GLU A 334 10.86 -16.01 -23.75
C GLU A 334 9.67 -15.06 -23.57
N THR A 335 9.37 -14.26 -24.59
CA THR A 335 8.34 -13.21 -24.55
C THR A 335 6.94 -13.76 -24.20
N GLY A 336 6.64 -15.00 -24.58
CA GLY A 336 5.37 -15.67 -24.25
C GLY A 336 5.16 -15.96 -22.76
N TYR A 337 6.24 -16.10 -21.98
CA TYR A 337 6.13 -16.38 -20.54
C TYR A 337 5.69 -15.16 -19.75
N LEU A 338 6.18 -13.97 -20.12
CA LEU A 338 5.82 -12.75 -19.42
C LEU A 338 4.30 -12.52 -19.47
N THR A 339 3.67 -12.70 -20.64
CA THR A 339 2.22 -12.53 -20.79
C THR A 339 1.44 -13.44 -19.85
N ARG A 340 1.79 -14.74 -19.76
CA ARG A 340 1.12 -15.68 -18.84
C ARG A 340 1.29 -15.33 -17.38
N VAL A 341 2.48 -14.84 -17.01
CA VAL A 341 2.75 -14.40 -15.65
C VAL A 341 1.91 -13.16 -15.31
N LEU A 342 1.80 -12.22 -16.25
CA LEU A 342 0.98 -11.02 -16.07
C LEU A 342 -0.52 -11.35 -16.08
N ASP A 343 -0.99 -12.32 -16.87
CA ASP A 343 -2.37 -12.84 -16.80
C ASP A 343 -2.69 -13.39 -15.40
N ALA A 344 -1.80 -14.23 -14.86
CA ALA A 344 -1.97 -14.77 -13.53
C ALA A 344 -1.97 -13.68 -12.45
N LEU A 345 -1.10 -12.67 -12.57
CA LEU A 345 -1.05 -11.54 -11.63
C LEU A 345 -2.25 -10.61 -11.73
N LYS A 346 -2.84 -10.47 -12.91
CA LYS A 346 -4.06 -9.69 -13.09
C LYS A 346 -5.23 -10.29 -12.32
N VAL A 347 -5.28 -11.62 -12.20
CA VAL A 347 -6.33 -12.34 -11.46
C VAL A 347 -5.97 -12.50 -9.99
N GLU A 348 -4.75 -12.95 -9.68
CA GLU A 348 -4.29 -13.37 -8.35
C GLU A 348 -3.16 -12.46 -7.82
N GLY A 349 -3.35 -11.14 -7.95
CA GLY A 349 -2.31 -10.14 -7.69
C GLY A 349 -1.71 -10.15 -6.27
N ALA A 350 -2.41 -10.71 -5.28
CA ALA A 350 -1.90 -10.87 -3.91
C ALA A 350 -0.71 -11.85 -3.82
N HIS A 351 -0.58 -12.76 -4.78
CA HIS A 351 0.37 -13.87 -4.77
C HIS A 351 1.62 -13.62 -5.62
N TYR A 352 1.91 -12.36 -5.96
CA TYR A 352 3.05 -12.00 -6.82
C TYR A 352 4.40 -12.54 -6.32
N ARG A 353 4.62 -12.61 -5.00
CA ARG A 353 5.87 -13.13 -4.43
C ARG A 353 6.04 -14.63 -4.63
N THR A 354 4.96 -15.41 -4.46
CA THR A 354 5.01 -16.88 -4.60
C THR A 354 5.17 -17.26 -6.06
N ILE A 355 4.47 -16.57 -6.96
CA ILE A 355 4.61 -16.72 -8.42
C ILE A 355 6.07 -16.48 -8.85
N VAL A 356 6.63 -15.30 -8.53
CA VAL A 356 8.01 -14.94 -8.92
C VAL A 356 9.03 -15.92 -8.35
N LYS A 357 8.89 -16.33 -7.08
CA LYS A 357 9.76 -17.35 -6.46
C LYS A 357 9.68 -18.69 -7.18
N GLY A 358 8.48 -19.13 -7.55
CA GLY A 358 8.28 -20.38 -8.30
C GLY A 358 8.95 -20.34 -9.67
N ILE A 359 8.76 -19.27 -10.42
CA ILE A 359 9.39 -19.10 -11.75
C ILE A 359 10.91 -19.05 -11.65
N THR A 360 11.43 -18.32 -10.65
CA THR A 360 12.87 -18.24 -10.38
C THR A 360 13.45 -19.63 -10.10
N LEU A 361 12.78 -20.41 -9.26
CA LEU A 361 13.19 -21.77 -8.93
C LEU A 361 13.17 -22.70 -10.14
N LEU A 362 12.11 -22.65 -10.97
CA LEU A 362 12.04 -23.41 -12.22
C LEU A 362 13.21 -23.04 -13.15
N LYS A 363 13.56 -21.76 -13.26
CA LYS A 363 14.67 -21.30 -14.11
C LYS A 363 16.03 -21.75 -13.56
N GLU A 364 16.28 -21.59 -12.26
CA GLU A 364 17.53 -22.00 -11.60
C GLU A 364 17.80 -23.51 -11.74
N LYS A 365 16.74 -24.32 -11.80
CA LYS A 365 16.82 -25.78 -11.97
C LYS A 365 16.70 -26.24 -13.43
N ASN A 366 16.76 -25.32 -14.40
CA ASN A 366 16.59 -25.62 -15.84
C ASN A 366 15.29 -26.40 -16.16
N ALA A 367 14.24 -26.17 -15.39
CA ALA A 367 12.93 -26.82 -15.51
C ALA A 367 11.83 -25.87 -16.00
N LEU A 368 12.19 -24.64 -16.40
CA LEU A 368 11.21 -23.68 -16.91
C LEU A 368 10.79 -24.04 -18.34
N THR A 369 9.62 -24.66 -18.46
CA THR A 369 8.91 -24.90 -19.72
C THR A 369 7.53 -24.25 -19.65
N GLU A 370 6.88 -24.09 -20.80
CA GLU A 370 5.51 -23.55 -20.86
C GLU A 370 4.51 -24.38 -20.04
N GLU A 371 4.63 -25.71 -20.11
CA GLU A 371 3.79 -26.64 -19.37
C GLU A 371 3.98 -26.48 -17.85
N ASN A 372 5.23 -26.43 -17.39
CA ASN A 372 5.55 -26.27 -15.97
C ASN A 372 5.15 -24.89 -15.44
N LEU A 373 5.26 -23.85 -16.28
CA LEU A 373 4.79 -22.51 -15.94
C LEU A 373 3.27 -22.53 -15.73
N CYS A 374 2.51 -23.07 -16.68
CA CYS A 374 1.05 -23.20 -16.53
C CYS A 374 0.65 -24.00 -15.30
N PHE A 375 1.38 -25.10 -15.04
CA PHE A 375 1.12 -25.94 -13.88
C PHE A 375 1.26 -25.16 -12.56
N ILE A 376 2.33 -24.39 -12.36
CA ILE A 376 2.50 -23.62 -11.12
C ILE A 376 1.52 -22.44 -11.01
N LEU A 377 1.08 -21.88 -12.14
CA LEU A 377 0.12 -20.77 -12.18
C LEU A 377 -1.32 -21.21 -11.89
N ASN A 378 -1.66 -22.51 -12.02
CA ASN A 378 -2.96 -23.05 -11.60
C ASN A 378 -3.23 -22.90 -10.09
N SER A 379 -2.18 -22.70 -9.27
CA SER A 379 -2.34 -22.37 -7.85
C SER A 379 -1.30 -21.32 -7.45
N CYS A 380 -1.58 -20.07 -7.81
CA CYS A 380 -0.68 -18.92 -7.61
C CYS A 380 -0.19 -18.78 -6.16
N GLN A 381 -1.05 -19.04 -5.16
CA GLN A 381 -0.71 -19.03 -3.74
C GLN A 381 0.43 -20.00 -3.38
N HIS A 382 0.53 -21.12 -4.09
CA HIS A 382 1.48 -22.21 -3.82
C HIS A 382 2.45 -22.45 -4.98
N ALA A 383 2.58 -21.50 -5.90
CA ALA A 383 3.42 -21.63 -7.10
C ALA A 383 4.88 -22.00 -6.78
N ASN A 384 5.43 -21.53 -5.66
CA ASN A 384 6.78 -21.90 -5.22
C ASN A 384 6.88 -23.36 -4.75
N THR A 385 5.88 -23.85 -4.02
CA THR A 385 5.83 -25.24 -3.54
C THR A 385 5.63 -26.20 -4.72
N LEU A 386 4.74 -25.85 -5.64
CA LEU A 386 4.53 -26.59 -6.88
C LEU A 386 5.80 -26.59 -7.76
N ALA A 387 6.50 -25.46 -7.89
CA ALA A 387 7.76 -25.41 -8.60
C ALA A 387 8.81 -26.35 -7.99
N ALA A 388 8.95 -26.35 -6.66
CA ALA A 388 9.88 -27.25 -5.97
C ALA A 388 9.54 -28.73 -6.21
N ALA A 389 8.25 -29.07 -6.24
CA ALA A 389 7.78 -30.41 -6.56
C ALA A 389 8.12 -30.81 -8.00
N VAL A 390 7.84 -29.93 -8.97
CA VAL A 390 8.11 -30.16 -10.40
C VAL A 390 9.61 -30.37 -10.67
N THR A 391 10.47 -29.59 -10.01
CA THR A 391 11.94 -29.74 -10.20
C THR A 391 12.50 -31.08 -9.74
N GLN A 392 11.80 -31.77 -8.84
CA GLN A 392 12.17 -33.09 -8.31
C GLN A 392 11.42 -34.24 -9.00
N TRP A 393 10.40 -33.93 -9.80
CA TRP A 393 9.58 -34.93 -10.48
C TRP A 393 10.32 -35.80 -11.51
N PRO A 394 11.33 -35.31 -12.26
CA PRO A 394 12.08 -36.16 -13.19
C PRO A 394 12.71 -37.40 -12.53
N ASP A 395 13.25 -37.25 -11.31
CA ASP A 395 13.87 -38.34 -10.52
C ASP A 395 12.85 -39.45 -10.17
N LEU A 396 11.58 -39.08 -10.07
CA LEU A 396 10.45 -39.98 -9.87
C LEU A 396 10.03 -40.66 -11.19
N LYS A 397 10.06 -39.94 -12.31
CA LYS A 397 9.69 -40.46 -13.63
C LYS A 397 10.65 -41.55 -14.12
N GLU A 398 11.95 -41.42 -13.83
CA GLU A 398 12.94 -42.47 -14.11
C GLU A 398 12.60 -43.81 -13.44
N LYS A 399 11.83 -43.77 -12.35
CA LYS A 399 11.37 -44.94 -11.59
C LYS A 399 10.01 -45.49 -12.05
N LYS A 400 9.54 -45.11 -13.24
CA LYS A 400 8.31 -45.61 -13.89
C LYS A 400 7.05 -45.51 -13.03
N ILE A 401 6.88 -44.39 -12.33
CA ILE A 401 5.67 -44.15 -11.52
C ILE A 401 4.45 -43.99 -12.43
N ALA A 402 3.34 -44.63 -12.05
CA ALA A 402 2.09 -44.66 -12.82
C ALA A 402 1.23 -43.37 -12.70
N VAL A 403 1.58 -42.46 -11.78
CA VAL A 403 0.81 -41.25 -11.48
C VAL A 403 1.38 -40.02 -12.21
N ALA A 404 0.51 -39.18 -12.75
CA ALA A 404 0.89 -37.91 -13.38
C ALA A 404 1.17 -36.81 -12.34
N TYR A 405 2.13 -35.93 -12.60
CA TYR A 405 2.46 -34.83 -11.67
C TYR A 405 1.32 -33.81 -11.51
N THR A 406 0.38 -33.78 -12.45
CA THR A 406 -0.85 -32.97 -12.38
C THR A 406 -1.69 -33.27 -11.13
N GLU A 407 -1.58 -34.48 -10.58
CA GLU A 407 -2.27 -34.89 -9.35
C GLU A 407 -1.83 -34.09 -8.12
N LEU A 408 -0.64 -33.49 -8.14
CA LEU A 408 -0.16 -32.60 -7.08
C LEU A 408 -1.02 -31.34 -6.92
N LEU A 409 -1.81 -30.95 -7.94
CA LEU A 409 -2.77 -29.84 -7.84
C LEU A 409 -3.91 -30.13 -6.85
N LYS A 410 -4.13 -31.39 -6.46
CA LYS A 410 -5.07 -31.75 -5.39
C LYS A 410 -4.56 -31.37 -4.00
N CYS A 411 -3.24 -31.17 -3.84
CA CYS A 411 -2.60 -30.86 -2.56
C CYS A 411 -1.45 -29.82 -2.70
N PRO A 412 -1.72 -28.63 -3.26
CA PRO A 412 -0.68 -27.71 -3.73
C PRO A 412 0.22 -27.19 -2.60
N SER A 413 -0.29 -27.04 -1.38
CA SER A 413 0.46 -26.58 -0.21
C SER A 413 1.53 -27.58 0.27
N PHE A 414 1.41 -28.86 -0.07
CA PHE A 414 2.30 -29.94 0.37
C PHE A 414 3.03 -30.63 -0.78
N ALA A 415 2.91 -30.13 -2.01
CA ALA A 415 3.36 -30.81 -3.21
C ALA A 415 4.84 -31.22 -3.17
N ASP A 416 5.73 -30.35 -2.66
CA ASP A 416 7.17 -30.64 -2.53
C ASP A 416 7.45 -31.75 -1.52
N LYS A 417 6.68 -31.78 -0.41
CA LYS A 417 6.77 -32.80 0.63
C LYS A 417 6.29 -34.15 0.11
N VAL A 418 5.18 -34.18 -0.62
CA VAL A 418 4.65 -35.39 -1.27
C VAL A 418 5.70 -35.98 -2.21
N VAL A 419 6.29 -35.16 -3.09
CA VAL A 419 7.35 -35.61 -4.00
C VAL A 419 8.57 -36.13 -3.23
N SER A 420 9.00 -35.42 -2.19
CA SER A 420 10.12 -35.86 -1.35
C SER A 420 9.86 -37.20 -0.65
N ALA A 421 8.65 -37.42 -0.15
CA ALA A 421 8.25 -38.67 0.49
C ALA A 421 8.22 -39.84 -0.51
N LEU A 422 7.67 -39.61 -1.71
CA LEU A 422 7.68 -40.60 -2.79
C LEU A 422 9.11 -40.93 -3.22
N LEU A 423 10.00 -39.93 -3.29
CA LEU A 423 11.41 -40.15 -3.63
C LEU A 423 12.10 -41.04 -2.61
N GLU A 424 11.89 -40.82 -1.31
CA GLU A 424 12.46 -41.68 -0.27
C GLU A 424 11.85 -43.09 -0.30
N LEU A 425 10.53 -43.22 -0.49
CA LEU A 425 9.85 -44.51 -0.62
C LEU A 425 10.34 -45.32 -1.83
N SER A 426 10.57 -44.66 -2.96
CA SER A 426 11.06 -45.28 -4.18
C SER A 426 12.47 -45.85 -4.09
N LYS A 427 13.19 -45.59 -2.99
CA LYS A 427 14.49 -46.19 -2.67
C LYS A 427 14.34 -47.48 -1.85
N VAL A 428 13.14 -47.78 -1.38
CA VAL A 428 12.81 -48.94 -0.53
C VAL A 428 11.89 -49.91 -1.26
N ILE A 429 10.87 -49.40 -1.94
CA ILE A 429 9.82 -50.19 -2.59
C ILE A 429 9.58 -49.74 -4.03
N GLU A 430 9.02 -50.65 -4.82
CA GLU A 430 8.45 -50.30 -6.12
C GLU A 430 7.17 -49.46 -5.91
N LEU A 431 7.12 -48.28 -6.53
CA LEU A 431 6.00 -47.36 -6.39
C LEU A 431 4.84 -47.79 -7.30
N THR A 432 3.84 -48.43 -6.70
CA THR A 432 2.56 -48.72 -7.37
C THR A 432 1.64 -47.49 -7.35
N GLU A 433 0.63 -47.48 -8.23
CA GLU A 433 -0.41 -46.45 -8.25
C GLU A 433 -1.14 -46.33 -6.89
N GLN A 434 -1.39 -47.47 -6.24
CA GLN A 434 -2.03 -47.52 -4.91
C GLN A 434 -1.19 -46.81 -3.85
N VAL A 435 0.12 -47.04 -3.81
CA VAL A 435 1.03 -46.39 -2.85
C VAL A 435 1.08 -44.88 -3.10
N CYS A 436 1.20 -44.47 -4.37
CA CYS A 436 1.23 -43.05 -4.72
C CYS A 436 -0.07 -42.33 -4.33
N THR A 437 -1.22 -42.96 -4.63
CA THR A 437 -2.54 -42.45 -4.26
C THR A 437 -2.69 -42.34 -2.74
N LEU A 438 -2.15 -43.32 -2.00
CA LEU A 438 -2.20 -43.33 -0.55
C LEU A 438 -1.38 -42.19 0.07
N VAL A 439 -0.18 -41.90 -0.45
CA VAL A 439 0.63 -40.74 0.00
C VAL A 439 -0.09 -39.43 -0.31
N MET A 440 -0.66 -39.30 -1.52
CA MET A 440 -1.39 -38.11 -1.94
C MET A 440 -2.71 -37.90 -1.17
N SER A 441 -3.33 -38.97 -0.66
CA SER A 441 -4.55 -38.90 0.14
C SER A 441 -4.35 -38.32 1.55
N LYS A 442 -3.10 -38.22 2.01
CA LYS A 442 -2.73 -37.69 3.34
C LYS A 442 -1.51 -36.75 3.24
N PRO A 443 -1.64 -35.63 2.52
CA PRO A 443 -0.52 -34.74 2.23
C PRO A 443 0.15 -34.17 3.49
N GLU A 444 -0.60 -33.95 4.56
CA GLU A 444 -0.08 -33.52 5.87
C GLU A 444 0.88 -34.53 6.51
N SER A 445 0.75 -35.81 6.16
CA SER A 445 1.64 -36.87 6.64
C SER A 445 2.95 -36.91 5.83
N ALA A 446 2.98 -36.33 4.62
CA ALA A 446 4.11 -36.43 3.71
C ALA A 446 5.38 -35.77 4.25
N GLU A 447 5.23 -34.70 5.03
CA GLU A 447 6.37 -34.04 5.67
C GLU A 447 7.10 -35.00 6.63
N ALA A 448 6.35 -35.67 7.52
CA ALA A 448 6.93 -36.65 8.43
C ALA A 448 7.34 -37.96 7.73
N ALA A 449 6.63 -38.35 6.67
CA ALA A 449 6.86 -39.59 5.94
C ALA A 449 8.29 -39.67 5.41
N ARG A 450 8.81 -38.58 4.83
CA ARG A 450 10.19 -38.51 4.33
C ARG A 450 11.19 -38.90 5.42
N ASP A 451 11.11 -38.26 6.58
CA ASP A 451 12.09 -38.45 7.66
C ASP A 451 11.95 -39.84 8.31
N ILE A 452 10.70 -40.32 8.44
CA ILE A 452 10.41 -41.68 8.92
C ILE A 452 11.04 -42.73 8.00
N PHE A 453 10.77 -42.67 6.70
CA PHE A 453 11.29 -43.66 5.75
C PHE A 453 12.80 -43.56 5.57
N HIS A 454 13.35 -42.34 5.63
CA HIS A 454 14.80 -42.16 5.64
C HIS A 454 15.46 -42.85 6.83
N LEU A 455 14.94 -42.64 8.05
CA LEU A 455 15.47 -43.26 9.27
C LEU A 455 15.32 -44.78 9.24
N LEU A 456 14.13 -45.29 8.91
CA LEU A 456 13.88 -46.73 8.83
C LEU A 456 14.77 -47.41 7.78
N ARG A 457 15.00 -46.78 6.62
CA ARG A 457 15.93 -47.31 5.62
C ARG A 457 17.36 -47.35 6.14
N SER A 458 17.81 -46.31 6.83
CA SER A 458 19.19 -46.24 7.35
C SER A 458 19.53 -47.36 8.35
N ARG A 459 18.50 -48.00 8.93
CA ARG A 459 18.60 -49.14 9.84
C ARG A 459 18.14 -50.46 9.23
N GLU A 460 17.90 -50.50 7.92
CA GLU A 460 17.40 -51.70 7.21
C GLU A 460 16.05 -52.22 7.76
N LEU A 461 15.24 -51.33 8.34
CA LEU A 461 13.94 -51.65 8.93
C LEU A 461 12.75 -51.32 8.00
N SER A 462 13.04 -50.76 6.83
CA SER A 462 12.03 -50.38 5.84
C SER A 462 11.94 -51.46 4.77
N ASP A 463 10.82 -52.20 4.75
CA ASP A 463 10.43 -53.11 3.68
C ASP A 463 8.99 -52.82 3.23
N LYS A 464 8.51 -53.52 2.20
CA LYS A 464 7.15 -53.32 1.67
C LYS A 464 6.06 -53.54 2.73
N LYS A 465 6.21 -54.57 3.57
CA LYS A 465 5.21 -54.89 4.60
C LYS A 465 5.14 -53.80 5.66
N MET A 466 6.29 -53.25 6.07
CA MET A 466 6.38 -52.17 7.03
C MET A 466 5.76 -50.88 6.46
N VAL A 467 6.05 -50.54 5.20
CA VAL A 467 5.44 -49.36 4.55
C VAL A 467 3.91 -49.50 4.52
N ASP A 468 3.40 -50.64 4.04
CA ASP A 468 1.96 -50.89 3.97
C ASP A 468 1.30 -50.79 5.38
N PHE A 469 1.96 -51.37 6.39
CA PHE A 469 1.49 -51.35 7.76
C PHE A 469 1.45 -49.94 8.37
N LEU A 470 2.48 -49.11 8.13
CA LEU A 470 2.54 -47.73 8.63
C LEU A 470 1.40 -46.87 8.05
N TYR A 471 1.09 -47.04 6.77
CA TYR A 471 -0.02 -46.31 6.15
C TYR A 471 -1.40 -46.81 6.61
N GLN A 472 -1.57 -48.13 6.77
CA GLN A 472 -2.81 -48.74 7.27
C GLN A 472 -3.13 -48.29 8.71
N THR A 473 -2.11 -48.24 9.57
CA THR A 473 -2.25 -47.84 10.98
C THR A 473 -2.41 -46.33 11.18
N LYS A 474 -2.23 -45.53 10.11
CA LYS A 474 -2.37 -44.06 10.12
C LYS A 474 -1.45 -43.34 11.11
N VAL A 475 -0.27 -43.90 11.38
CA VAL A 475 0.67 -43.40 12.39
C VAL A 475 1.68 -42.41 11.84
N ILE A 476 1.78 -42.25 10.51
CA ILE A 476 2.79 -41.41 9.86
C ILE A 476 2.51 -39.95 10.18
N ASN A 477 3.16 -39.44 11.21
CA ASN A 477 3.07 -38.06 11.66
C ASN A 477 4.34 -37.68 12.42
N ARG A 478 4.45 -36.41 12.80
CA ARG A 478 5.63 -35.87 13.48
C ARG A 478 5.89 -36.54 14.84
N ASP A 479 4.86 -36.93 15.57
CA ASP A 479 5.02 -37.56 16.88
C ASP A 479 5.53 -38.99 16.77
N PHE A 480 5.08 -39.74 15.75
CA PHE A 480 5.66 -41.03 15.43
C PHE A 480 7.13 -40.92 15.04
N TYR A 481 7.49 -39.93 14.21
CA TYR A 481 8.90 -39.64 13.90
C TYR A 481 9.72 -39.36 15.17
N LYS A 482 9.22 -38.50 16.07
CA LYS A 482 9.87 -38.21 17.37
C LYS A 482 10.09 -39.50 18.17
N ALA A 483 9.09 -40.39 18.23
CA ALA A 483 9.19 -41.64 18.96
C ALA A 483 10.30 -42.55 18.38
N ILE A 484 10.28 -42.80 17.06
CA ILE A 484 11.29 -43.67 16.44
C ILE A 484 12.69 -43.08 16.46
N ALA A 485 12.83 -41.75 16.37
CA ALA A 485 14.12 -41.07 16.50
C ALA A 485 14.70 -41.25 17.91
N ALA A 486 13.87 -41.10 18.96
CA ALA A 486 14.30 -41.36 20.33
C ALA A 486 14.71 -42.82 20.56
N LEU A 487 14.03 -43.78 19.93
CA LEU A 487 14.42 -45.20 19.96
C LEU A 487 15.75 -45.45 19.23
N ASP A 488 15.98 -44.78 18.09
CA ASP A 488 17.21 -44.91 17.31
C ASP A 488 18.42 -44.46 18.12
N GLU A 489 18.32 -43.29 18.74
CA GLU A 489 19.38 -42.71 19.56
C GLU A 489 19.64 -43.52 20.85
N ALA A 490 18.62 -44.23 21.33
CA ALA A 490 18.74 -45.19 22.43
C ALA A 490 19.24 -46.58 21.98
N ASN A 491 19.51 -46.78 20.68
CA ASN A 491 19.91 -48.06 20.07
C ASN A 491 18.92 -49.22 20.34
N ILE A 492 17.62 -48.91 20.43
CA ILE A 492 16.55 -49.89 20.59
C ILE A 492 15.54 -49.84 19.44
N LEU A 493 15.82 -49.11 18.36
CA LEU A 493 14.97 -49.10 17.18
C LEU A 493 15.07 -50.45 16.45
N THR A 494 14.00 -51.24 16.52
CA THR A 494 13.86 -52.55 15.87
C THR A 494 12.49 -52.65 15.20
N SER A 495 12.33 -53.56 14.24
CA SER A 495 11.03 -53.79 13.57
C SER A 495 9.91 -54.12 14.57
N THR A 496 10.21 -54.92 15.60
CA THR A 496 9.28 -55.24 16.68
C THR A 496 8.84 -54.00 17.46
N ASN A 497 9.76 -53.10 17.80
CA ASN A 497 9.43 -51.89 18.54
C ASN A 497 8.66 -50.87 17.69
N VAL A 498 8.94 -50.80 16.38
CA VAL A 498 8.12 -50.04 15.42
C VAL A 498 6.69 -50.59 15.40
N ILE A 499 6.51 -51.91 15.31
CA ILE A 499 5.18 -52.54 15.34
C ILE A 499 4.45 -52.25 16.65
N LYS A 500 5.14 -52.33 17.80
CA LYS A 500 4.58 -51.98 19.11
C LYS A 500 4.06 -50.54 19.15
N LEU A 501 4.82 -49.58 18.62
CA LEU A 501 4.36 -48.18 18.50
C LEU A 501 3.10 -48.08 17.63
N CYS A 502 3.08 -48.77 16.49
CA CYS A 502 1.92 -48.73 15.59
C CYS A 502 0.66 -49.32 16.22
N LEU A 503 0.78 -50.41 16.99
CA LEU A 503 -0.34 -51.00 17.73
C LEU A 503 -0.89 -50.08 18.83
N LYS A 504 -0.10 -49.11 19.27
CA LYS A 504 -0.47 -48.09 20.25
C LYS A 504 -0.63 -46.69 19.63
N ALA A 505 -0.97 -46.62 18.34
CA ALA A 505 -1.17 -45.38 17.59
C ALA A 505 -2.08 -44.35 18.29
N ALA A 506 -3.10 -44.83 19.01
CA ALA A 506 -4.06 -43.99 19.73
C ALA A 506 -3.44 -43.19 20.90
N TYR A 507 -2.19 -43.45 21.26
CA TYR A 507 -1.45 -42.79 22.34
C TYR A 507 -0.07 -42.29 21.89
N ILE A 508 0.14 -42.16 20.58
CA ILE A 508 1.47 -41.90 20.01
C ILE A 508 2.08 -40.57 20.48
N ARG A 509 1.28 -39.52 20.74
CA ARG A 509 1.78 -38.23 21.23
C ARG A 509 2.33 -38.38 22.64
N THR A 510 1.59 -39.07 23.50
CA THR A 510 2.02 -39.32 24.89
C THR A 510 3.25 -40.22 24.94
N ILE A 511 3.27 -41.30 24.15
CA ILE A 511 4.42 -42.20 24.05
C ILE A 511 5.65 -41.46 23.50
N ALA A 512 5.49 -40.68 22.43
CA ALA A 512 6.57 -39.88 21.85
C ALA A 512 7.14 -38.89 22.86
N SER A 513 6.28 -38.18 23.59
CA SER A 513 6.66 -37.21 24.62
C SER A 513 7.41 -37.89 25.77
N ALA A 514 6.99 -39.09 26.19
CA ALA A 514 7.66 -39.89 27.21
C ALA A 514 9.06 -40.34 26.76
N CYS A 515 9.17 -40.91 25.55
CA CYS A 515 10.44 -41.30 24.96
C CYS A 515 11.39 -40.11 24.79
N ALA A 516 10.90 -38.98 24.28
CA ALA A 516 11.66 -37.74 24.12
C ALA A 516 12.15 -37.20 25.48
N THR A 517 11.32 -37.25 26.52
CA THR A 517 11.69 -36.80 27.87
C THR A 517 12.83 -37.64 28.47
N LEU A 518 12.80 -38.96 28.24
CA LEU A 518 13.87 -39.87 28.66
C LEU A 518 15.13 -39.67 27.83
N HIS A 519 14.99 -39.46 26.52
CA HIS A 519 16.09 -39.15 25.62
C HIS A 519 16.80 -37.84 26.04
N ASN A 520 16.06 -36.76 26.23
CA ASN A 520 16.59 -35.46 26.63
C ASN A 520 17.35 -35.53 27.97
N ALA A 521 16.86 -36.36 28.90
CA ALA A 521 17.57 -36.62 30.14
C ALA A 521 18.92 -37.33 29.93
N ASN A 522 19.06 -38.15 28.87
CA ASN A 522 20.32 -38.81 28.50
C ASN A 522 21.30 -37.84 27.85
N ALA A 523 20.83 -36.96 26.95
CA ALA A 523 21.65 -35.93 26.34
C ALA A 523 22.33 -35.06 27.40
N LEU A 524 21.59 -34.67 28.43
CA LEU A 524 22.12 -33.91 29.56
C LEU A 524 23.16 -34.69 30.39
N VAL A 525 22.91 -35.98 30.62
CA VAL A 525 23.86 -36.82 31.36
C VAL A 525 25.15 -37.00 30.56
N LYS A 526 25.08 -37.08 29.23
CA LYS A 526 26.26 -37.09 28.34
C LYS A 526 27.03 -35.77 28.37
N GLU A 527 26.35 -34.61 28.39
CA GLU A 527 27.01 -33.30 28.56
C GLU A 527 27.78 -33.21 29.89
N LEU A 528 27.21 -33.75 30.97
CA LEU A 528 27.81 -33.70 32.30
C LEU A 528 28.85 -34.81 32.54
N LYS A 529 28.76 -35.92 31.81
CA LYS A 529 29.67 -37.08 31.90
C LYS A 529 29.89 -37.70 30.51
N PRO A 530 30.90 -37.22 29.74
CA PRO A 530 31.14 -37.66 28.37
C PRO A 530 31.39 -39.17 28.22
N ASN A 531 31.91 -39.82 29.27
CA ASN A 531 32.27 -41.24 29.28
C ASN A 531 31.25 -42.15 29.99
N GLY A 532 30.08 -41.64 30.39
CA GLY A 532 29.04 -42.44 31.06
C GLY A 532 28.02 -42.99 30.08
N SER A 533 27.92 -44.32 29.92
CA SER A 533 26.79 -44.93 29.19
C SER A 533 25.56 -44.96 30.10
N CYS A 534 24.62 -44.03 29.92
CA CYS A 534 23.31 -44.13 30.55
C CYS A 534 22.24 -43.74 29.53
N SER A 535 21.68 -44.73 28.84
CA SER A 535 20.41 -44.57 28.14
C SER A 535 19.28 -44.92 29.10
N ARG A 536 18.68 -43.89 29.73
CA ARG A 536 17.48 -44.06 30.56
C ARG A 536 16.34 -44.66 29.76
N LEU A 537 16.27 -44.35 28.47
CA LEU A 537 15.42 -45.08 27.53
C LEU A 537 16.15 -46.38 27.14
N ASN A 538 15.58 -47.51 27.53
CA ASN A 538 16.06 -48.86 27.21
C ASN A 538 14.85 -49.76 26.90
N GLN A 539 15.10 -51.00 26.48
CA GLN A 539 14.04 -51.92 26.06
C GLN A 539 12.99 -52.16 27.16
N THR A 540 13.43 -52.39 28.40
CA THR A 540 12.53 -52.65 29.54
C THR A 540 11.60 -51.48 29.81
N LEU A 541 12.14 -50.26 29.83
CA LEU A 541 11.33 -49.06 30.07
C LEU A 541 10.42 -48.75 28.88
N PHE A 542 10.89 -48.98 27.66
CA PHE A 542 10.06 -48.84 26.47
C PHE A 542 8.87 -49.81 26.49
N ASP A 543 9.11 -51.08 26.85
CA ASP A 543 8.04 -52.07 26.99
C ASP A 543 7.02 -51.67 28.06
N ALA A 544 7.49 -51.15 29.20
CA ALA A 544 6.59 -50.63 30.24
C ALA A 544 5.74 -49.43 29.76
N ILE A 545 6.31 -48.53 28.95
CA ILE A 545 5.59 -47.41 28.34
C ILE A 545 4.53 -47.89 27.35
N ILE A 546 4.83 -48.94 26.58
CA ILE A 546 3.90 -49.53 25.59
C ILE A 546 2.75 -50.28 26.28
N ASP A 547 3.05 -50.97 27.38
CA ASP A 547 2.06 -51.73 28.15
C ASP A 547 1.05 -50.81 28.86
N ASP A 548 1.51 -49.66 29.37
CA ASP A 548 0.68 -48.65 30.03
C ASP A 548 0.87 -47.22 29.45
N PRO A 549 0.29 -46.94 28.27
CA PRO A 549 0.49 -45.67 27.59
C PRO A 549 -0.16 -44.48 28.30
N LEU A 550 -1.18 -44.69 29.14
CA LEU A 550 -1.82 -43.62 29.92
C LEU A 550 -0.88 -43.05 30.97
N ASN A 551 -0.02 -43.89 31.54
CA ASN A 551 0.97 -43.49 32.55
C ASN A 551 2.37 -43.28 31.97
N ALA A 552 2.56 -43.29 30.65
CA ALA A 552 3.86 -43.22 30.01
C ALA A 552 4.72 -42.02 30.46
N LEU A 553 4.14 -40.81 30.58
CA LEU A 553 4.87 -39.63 31.05
C LEU A 553 5.21 -39.68 32.54
N LYS A 554 4.36 -40.32 33.36
CA LYS A 554 4.63 -40.57 34.78
C LYS A 554 5.75 -41.59 34.95
N LEU A 555 5.76 -42.66 34.14
CA LEU A 555 6.83 -43.66 34.08
C LEU A 555 8.16 -43.05 33.59
N ALA A 556 8.09 -42.15 32.61
CA ALA A 556 9.26 -41.41 32.14
C ALA A 556 9.84 -40.54 33.26
N GLU A 557 9.00 -39.81 34.01
CA GLU A 557 9.45 -38.98 35.14
C GLU A 557 10.04 -39.81 36.28
N SER A 558 9.41 -40.92 36.67
CA SER A 558 9.91 -41.79 37.76
C SER A 558 11.23 -42.47 37.40
N SER A 559 11.47 -42.70 36.10
CA SER A 559 12.75 -43.17 35.55
C SER A 559 13.77 -42.02 35.37
N GLY A 560 13.43 -40.85 35.90
CA GLY A 560 14.23 -39.62 35.96
C GLY A 560 14.35 -38.87 34.63
N GLY A 561 13.40 -39.07 33.73
CA GLY A 561 13.09 -38.12 32.67
C GLY A 561 12.69 -36.77 33.26
N ARG A 562 13.02 -35.67 32.58
CA ARG A 562 12.72 -34.32 33.06
C ARG A 562 11.55 -33.71 32.29
N LEU A 563 10.37 -33.71 32.89
CA LEU A 563 9.15 -33.19 32.26
C LEU A 563 9.12 -31.66 32.13
N THR A 564 9.92 -30.92 32.91
CA THR A 564 10.07 -29.45 32.83
C THR A 564 11.48 -28.99 33.19
N ARG A 565 11.91 -27.86 32.59
CA ARG A 565 13.10 -27.08 33.01
C ARG A 565 12.71 -25.62 33.23
N LEU A 566 13.20 -25.04 34.33
CA LEU A 566 13.27 -23.60 34.54
C LEU A 566 14.29 -23.00 33.56
N GLY A 567 13.82 -22.23 32.58
CA GLY A 567 14.57 -21.05 32.12
C GLY A 567 15.20 -21.04 30.72
N ILE A 568 16.06 -21.99 30.29
CA ILE A 568 17.03 -21.63 29.21
C ILE A 568 17.44 -22.79 28.27
N SER A 569 16.55 -23.48 27.54
CA SER A 569 17.04 -24.35 26.43
C SER A 569 16.05 -24.58 25.29
N ALA A 570 16.59 -24.85 24.10
CA ALA A 570 15.89 -25.15 22.85
C ALA A 570 15.18 -26.52 22.79
N MET A 571 15.29 -27.37 23.82
CA MET A 571 14.70 -28.72 23.86
C MET A 571 13.51 -28.78 24.83
N LYS A 572 12.39 -28.14 24.46
CA LYS A 572 11.12 -28.19 25.21
C LYS A 572 10.17 -29.16 24.50
N ASP A 573 9.75 -30.22 25.19
CA ASP A 573 8.68 -31.09 24.70
C ASP A 573 7.32 -30.58 25.15
N GLU A 574 6.42 -30.35 24.18
CA GLU A 574 5.13 -29.71 24.43
C GLU A 574 4.17 -30.63 25.19
N GLY A 575 4.16 -31.94 24.90
CA GLY A 575 3.32 -32.91 25.59
C GLY A 575 3.72 -33.10 27.05
N ALA A 576 5.01 -33.16 27.35
CA ALA A 576 5.51 -33.20 28.73
C ALA A 576 5.15 -31.93 29.53
N CYS A 577 5.20 -30.76 28.88
CA CYS A 577 4.77 -29.50 29.51
C CYS A 577 3.26 -29.49 29.77
N ASP A 578 2.48 -29.99 28.82
CA ASP A 578 1.03 -30.09 28.94
C ASP A 578 0.64 -31.00 30.12
N PHE A 579 1.28 -32.18 30.22
CA PHE A 579 1.13 -33.10 31.35
C PHE A 579 1.40 -32.41 32.70
N VAL A 580 2.51 -31.67 32.82
CA VAL A 580 2.85 -30.98 34.08
C VAL A 580 1.82 -29.91 34.41
N ARG A 581 1.35 -29.15 33.42
CA ARG A 581 0.34 -28.11 33.60
C ARG A 581 -0.99 -28.71 34.06
N ILE A 582 -1.49 -29.74 33.38
CA ILE A 582 -2.73 -30.44 33.75
C ILE A 582 -2.61 -30.96 35.18
N ARG A 583 -1.53 -31.68 35.50
CA ARG A 583 -1.28 -32.22 36.84
C ARG A 583 -1.24 -31.15 37.93
N GLN A 584 -0.49 -30.06 37.70
CA GLN A 584 -0.38 -28.97 38.67
C GLN A 584 -1.71 -28.24 38.86
N GLY A 585 -2.40 -27.90 37.78
CA GLY A 585 -3.69 -27.22 37.86
C GLY A 585 -4.77 -28.10 38.48
N ALA A 586 -4.80 -29.39 38.14
CA ALA A 586 -5.70 -30.38 38.75
C ALA A 586 -5.48 -30.48 40.27
N ARG A 587 -4.22 -30.57 40.73
CA ARG A 587 -3.88 -30.54 42.16
C ARG A 587 -4.28 -29.25 42.83
N TYR A 588 -4.03 -28.11 42.19
CA TYR A 588 -4.38 -26.80 42.73
C TYR A 588 -5.90 -26.63 42.88
N LEU A 589 -6.68 -27.04 41.86
CA LEU A 589 -8.15 -27.04 41.93
C LEU A 589 -8.67 -27.98 43.03
N ALA A 590 -8.09 -29.17 43.16
CA ALA A 590 -8.46 -30.11 44.23
C ALA A 590 -8.13 -29.56 45.63
N LEU A 591 -6.99 -28.90 45.80
CA LEU A 591 -6.59 -28.24 47.05
C LEU A 591 -7.48 -27.04 47.39
N MET A 592 -7.77 -26.18 46.41
CA MET A 592 -8.73 -25.08 46.59
C MET A 592 -10.10 -25.59 46.99
N GLN A 593 -10.56 -26.68 46.36
CA GLN A 593 -11.84 -27.27 46.73
C GLN A 593 -11.83 -27.86 48.14
N HIS A 594 -10.76 -28.58 48.50
CA HIS A 594 -10.58 -29.10 49.84
C HIS A 594 -10.59 -27.99 50.91
N GLN A 595 -10.01 -26.83 50.60
CA GLN A 595 -10.01 -25.65 51.47
C GLN A 595 -11.34 -24.86 51.44
N GLY A 596 -12.33 -25.32 50.67
CA GLY A 596 -13.63 -24.63 50.52
C GLY A 596 -13.55 -23.31 49.76
N LEU A 597 -12.49 -23.10 48.97
CA LEU A 597 -12.20 -21.83 48.27
C LEU A 597 -12.71 -21.81 46.82
N LEU A 598 -13.08 -22.96 46.25
CA LEU A 598 -13.40 -23.07 44.82
C LEU A 598 -14.90 -22.93 44.53
N PHE A 599 -15.75 -23.69 45.24
CA PHE A 599 -17.20 -23.57 45.10
C PHE A 599 -17.80 -22.85 46.32
N GLY A 600 -18.57 -21.79 46.06
CA GLY A 600 -19.34 -21.08 47.08
C GLY A 600 -20.49 -21.92 47.66
N PRO A 601 -21.31 -21.37 48.56
CA PRO A 601 -22.51 -22.06 49.03
C PRO A 601 -23.41 -22.40 47.83
N TYR A 602 -23.72 -23.68 47.65
CA TYR A 602 -24.59 -24.15 46.56
C TYR A 602 -25.95 -23.44 46.61
N LEU A 603 -26.35 -22.82 45.50
CA LEU A 603 -27.75 -22.43 45.28
C LEU A 603 -28.55 -23.73 45.07
N MET A 604 -29.56 -23.95 45.90
CA MET A 604 -30.34 -25.19 45.89
C MET A 604 -31.07 -25.38 44.55
N PRO A 605 -30.94 -26.54 43.87
CA PRO A 605 -31.75 -26.83 42.71
C PRO A 605 -33.20 -27.05 43.16
N GLU A 606 -34.13 -26.30 42.58
CA GLU A 606 -35.57 -26.55 42.75
C GLU A 606 -35.97 -27.73 41.86
N VAL A 607 -36.37 -28.83 42.49
CA VAL A 607 -37.08 -29.92 41.81
C VAL A 607 -38.37 -30.20 42.58
N ASN A 608 -39.50 -29.97 41.94
CA ASN A 608 -40.86 -30.27 42.44
C ASN A 608 -41.22 -29.62 43.80
N GLY A 609 -40.89 -28.34 44.00
CA GLY A 609 -41.39 -27.53 45.12
C GLY A 609 -40.91 -27.92 46.52
N ASN A 610 -40.14 -29.01 46.66
CA ASN A 610 -39.55 -29.44 47.92
C ASN A 610 -38.02 -29.34 47.85
N LYS A 611 -37.46 -28.39 48.61
CA LYS A 611 -36.02 -28.22 48.78
C LYS A 611 -35.47 -29.37 49.62
N LYS A 612 -34.97 -30.44 48.99
CA LYS A 612 -34.15 -31.44 49.70
C LYS A 612 -32.69 -30.95 49.68
N PRO A 613 -32.09 -30.63 50.83
CA PRO A 613 -30.67 -30.30 50.87
C PRO A 613 -29.86 -31.53 50.40
N TYR A 614 -28.87 -31.30 49.54
CA TYR A 614 -27.86 -32.33 49.27
C TYR A 614 -27.26 -32.78 50.60
N THR A 615 -27.07 -34.09 50.77
CA THR A 615 -26.22 -34.57 51.86
C THR A 615 -24.80 -34.04 51.65
N LEU A 616 -24.02 -33.97 52.73
CA LEU A 616 -22.62 -33.58 52.64
C LEU A 616 -21.85 -34.44 51.61
N GLU A 617 -22.17 -35.73 51.56
CA GLU A 617 -21.58 -36.71 50.64
C GLU A 617 -21.96 -36.44 49.17
N GLU A 618 -23.24 -36.16 48.90
CA GLU A 618 -23.72 -35.82 47.54
C GLU A 618 -23.07 -34.53 47.04
N ARG A 619 -22.92 -33.54 47.93
CA ARG A 619 -22.26 -32.27 47.64
C ARG A 619 -20.78 -32.49 47.31
N GLN A 620 -20.04 -33.21 48.16
CA GLN A 620 -18.63 -33.49 47.93
C GLN A 620 -18.41 -34.30 46.65
N ALA A 621 -19.31 -35.22 46.31
CA ALA A 621 -19.26 -35.98 45.06
C ALA A 621 -19.46 -35.09 43.82
N LEU A 622 -20.40 -34.14 43.88
CA LEU A 622 -20.68 -33.20 42.78
C LEU A 622 -19.55 -32.18 42.60
N GLU A 623 -18.99 -31.68 43.69
CA GLU A 623 -17.84 -30.77 43.69
C GLU A 623 -16.61 -31.49 43.13
N LYS A 624 -16.32 -32.72 43.57
CA LYS A 624 -15.25 -33.56 43.02
C LYS A 624 -15.43 -33.79 41.51
N LYS A 625 -16.65 -34.11 41.07
CA LYS A 625 -16.98 -34.27 39.64
C LYS A 625 -16.73 -32.98 38.85
N SER A 626 -17.04 -31.82 39.43
CA SER A 626 -16.85 -30.51 38.79
C SER A 626 -15.38 -30.12 38.70
N VAL A 627 -14.59 -30.37 39.76
CA VAL A 627 -13.12 -30.21 39.74
C VAL A 627 -12.49 -31.08 38.65
N LEU A 628 -12.88 -32.36 38.57
CA LEU A 628 -12.41 -33.28 37.54
C LEU A 628 -12.72 -32.76 36.13
N HIS A 629 -13.94 -32.26 35.93
CA HIS A 629 -14.35 -31.70 34.65
C HIS A 629 -13.50 -30.48 34.28
N ILE A 630 -13.35 -29.50 35.17
CA ILE A 630 -12.53 -28.30 34.92
C ILE A 630 -11.07 -28.68 34.65
N ALA A 631 -10.52 -29.60 35.45
CA ALA A 631 -9.15 -30.06 35.32
C ALA A 631 -8.87 -30.71 33.95
N SER A 632 -9.86 -31.43 33.39
CA SER A 632 -9.74 -32.05 32.05
C SER A 632 -9.67 -31.04 30.89
N PHE A 633 -10.03 -29.77 31.11
CA PHE A 633 -9.92 -28.69 30.11
C PHE A 633 -8.66 -27.82 30.27
N LEU A 634 -7.76 -28.17 31.19
CA LEU A 634 -6.50 -27.44 31.37
C LEU A 634 -5.44 -27.79 30.30
N GLY A 635 -5.72 -28.79 29.46
CA GLY A 635 -4.85 -29.22 28.37
C GLY A 635 -4.80 -28.25 27.19
N SER A 636 -3.75 -28.33 26.36
CA SER A 636 -3.62 -27.58 25.10
C SER A 636 -3.76 -28.50 23.89
N GLY A 637 -4.10 -29.77 24.10
CA GLY A 637 -4.28 -30.75 23.04
C GLY A 637 -2.96 -31.31 22.50
N PHE A 638 -1.84 -31.14 23.23
CA PHE A 638 -0.57 -31.76 22.87
C PHE A 638 -0.52 -33.24 23.29
N LEU A 639 -1.42 -33.67 24.16
CA LEU A 639 -1.65 -35.07 24.52
C LEU A 639 -2.99 -35.55 23.97
N GLU A 640 -3.22 -36.85 23.99
CA GLU A 640 -4.53 -37.40 23.68
C GLU A 640 -5.52 -37.11 24.80
N LYS A 641 -6.78 -36.81 24.44
CA LYS A 641 -7.82 -36.43 25.40
C LYS A 641 -7.99 -37.42 26.55
N ALA A 642 -7.92 -38.73 26.25
CA ALA A 642 -7.99 -39.78 27.26
C ALA A 642 -6.84 -39.70 28.28
N VAL A 643 -5.65 -39.28 27.84
CA VAL A 643 -4.48 -39.08 28.71
C VAL A 643 -4.66 -37.79 29.53
N GLU A 644 -5.11 -36.70 28.92
CA GLU A 644 -5.40 -35.45 29.66
C GLU A 644 -6.43 -35.68 30.78
N GLU A 645 -7.53 -36.38 30.48
CA GLU A 645 -8.56 -36.77 31.44
C GLU A 645 -8.01 -37.70 32.54
N HIS A 646 -7.19 -38.68 32.17
CA HIS A 646 -6.56 -39.59 33.13
C HIS A 646 -5.62 -38.87 34.09
N VAL A 647 -4.75 -38.00 33.57
CA VAL A 647 -3.79 -37.21 34.36
C VAL A 647 -4.54 -36.26 35.29
N ALA A 648 -5.56 -35.58 34.80
CA ALA A 648 -6.43 -34.74 35.62
C ALA A 648 -7.09 -35.55 36.74
N LYS A 649 -7.66 -36.71 36.41
CA LYS A 649 -8.36 -37.58 37.37
C LYS A 649 -7.44 -38.08 38.46
N GLU A 650 -6.31 -38.67 38.09
CA GLU A 650 -5.33 -39.19 39.04
C GLU A 650 -4.85 -38.07 39.98
N SER A 651 -4.51 -36.90 39.42
CA SER A 651 -4.01 -35.75 40.18
C SER A 651 -5.01 -35.19 41.19
N VAL A 652 -6.31 -35.20 40.83
CA VAL A 652 -7.39 -34.80 41.75
C VAL A 652 -7.60 -35.87 42.82
N GLU A 653 -7.65 -37.15 42.43
CA GLU A 653 -7.86 -38.25 43.37
C GLU A 653 -6.73 -38.40 44.38
N ASP A 654 -5.47 -38.16 44.00
CA ASP A 654 -4.31 -38.16 44.90
C ASP A 654 -4.55 -37.23 46.10
N ILE A 655 -5.04 -36.01 45.86
CA ILE A 655 -5.31 -35.02 46.92
C ILE A 655 -6.48 -35.45 47.79
N PHE A 656 -7.54 -36.01 47.21
CA PHE A 656 -8.69 -36.48 47.98
C PHE A 656 -8.42 -37.77 48.78
N LYS A 657 -7.45 -38.60 48.37
CA LYS A 657 -7.06 -39.84 49.08
C LYS A 657 -6.08 -39.58 50.23
N LEU A 658 -5.17 -38.60 50.09
CA LEU A 658 -4.16 -38.25 51.10
C LEU A 658 -4.74 -37.84 52.48
N ASN A 659 -6.01 -37.47 52.55
CA ASN A 659 -6.68 -37.02 53.77
C ASN A 659 -7.83 -37.95 54.23
N ALA A 660 -7.97 -39.14 53.62
CA ALA A 660 -8.88 -40.20 54.08
C ALA A 660 -8.21 -41.21 55.03
N SER A 661 -6.90 -41.05 55.24
CA SER A 661 -6.06 -41.69 56.27
C SER A 661 -5.73 -40.66 57.34
#